data_AF-A0A9D8TBR5-F1
#
_entry.id   AF-A0A9D8TBR5-F1
#
_cell.length_a   1.000
_cell.length_b   1.000
_cell.length_c   1.000
_cell.angle_alpha   90.00
_cell.angle_beta   90.00
_cell.angle_gamma   90.00
#
_symmetry.space_group_name_H-M   'P 1'
#
loop_
_entity.id
_entity.type
_entity.pdbx_description
1 polymer ?
#
loop_
_entity_poly.entity_id
_entity_poly.type
_entity_poly.pdbx_seq_one_letter_code
_entity_poly.pdbx_strand_id
1 'polypeptide(L)'
;MKKIFSLGLAALMSASLVAAEPATLVWNGAAADSIWNTVSANWLEGEMATPWVEGSVAAIAPDSLGAEQRTIVIYDSINVADFLFDSPQNYTLISATDSVDKGVHGNFLFVKKGTGTLKLQGQDFWFWPAQGTVIEAGTIEVAGPAAASNNIEEQVLGPQVTLKNGATLTWNTKTTDKHGYEDIKTDLIIEDGATVTVNFDRNLVHGGKLVGGKNTVLNMGLMYLREHFMGNWSEFEGRINMTPWEPFDGTGNAFFIMCDTLGIAEYDADGNYVATYPAATFTIDSAKVNDEGYSYTKRVPLGYPKAHIHLNDKAYLYTGGNMSNSAASHAYPSTNITVCHVGALSGTAASVLGAGGQQLGSFEANWYIGGLNTNEVFEGKIDNSGYKKNAKATHIHKVGTGDWRLTNEKLTNVGNYSVEEGSLTILGQVTTTSSVIVKEGASLKGNPVFTAAGTAEISGILEPGDSTLNNSIGAIEFQNANVNIKETAVIKIGLGQGRSDQVVYYGTTTLSAGSKIEFFVEENTVKAGDQFRILVPYQDNANASVLDEGCEVVCQEGLEIDYTNLFADPQWVEGEEKAICGTITVISNTAQGIYGSEAAKVKEMTPAEGAYVGTSGAIVLTYDKEVLRGTGDITVGGVAFEPVISENVVTINFKGLSTEVEGYELIIPEGAILDAYDNAATKAYKASFLLDKVNPAFVEQSVANDTEISWADGKITLTFDENVKVADAKAFTINKTQWEMVKPVANGKTIELNYVALNFETAYTVNIAEGAITDAVGNPAAALTLNFKTAGYDKTMDDSTALNGKAHTTLPIEQYPLTAGNSGAYPLWVQNKEGNFAEGTGVTWTSNNSGNKVMAAFTGDAQALYVWAKATGKEMLLTIQESPAEAGVVTWRTIREINDWDLGENERRFEFALTPGCRFIKIKPSQASATSSIIITGYKVDNKPVAIENADASEVMAYQVSGGLMLSGLTAGNKVEVFNLSGNRVAMFQAEGTELYVPAEGFVLIKVTAQDGAKVMKAIVK
;
A
#
# COMPACT_ATOMS: atom_id res chain seq x y z
N MET A 1 19.80 9.17 95.45
CA MET A 1 19.90 10.23 94.41
C MET A 1 20.82 9.70 93.33
N LYS A 2 20.49 9.49 92.06
CA LYS A 2 19.32 9.68 91.19
C LYS A 2 19.36 8.47 90.22
N LYS A 3 18.31 7.64 90.12
CA LYS A 3 17.22 7.71 89.14
C LYS A 3 17.68 7.72 87.68
N ILE A 4 17.16 6.73 86.91
CA ILE A 4 16.86 6.73 85.46
C ILE A 4 17.88 6.01 84.53
N PHE A 5 17.71 4.68 84.35
CA PHE A 5 17.25 4.00 83.11
C PHE A 5 17.55 2.48 83.19
N SER A 6 16.54 1.69 83.52
CA SER A 6 16.53 0.24 83.30
C SER A 6 15.15 -0.15 82.79
N LEU A 7 14.95 0.01 81.48
CA LEU A 7 13.84 -0.54 80.72
C LEU A 7 14.29 -0.56 79.25
N GLY A 8 14.48 -1.76 78.71
CA GLY A 8 14.79 -1.97 77.30
C GLY A 8 15.91 -2.97 77.07
N LEU A 9 15.66 -4.26 77.32
CA LEU A 9 16.33 -5.31 76.55
C LEU A 9 15.54 -6.63 76.59
N ALA A 10 15.22 -7.12 75.39
CA ALA A 10 14.76 -8.47 75.06
C ALA A 10 13.26 -8.81 75.26
N ALA A 11 12.38 -7.98 74.70
CA ALA A 11 11.17 -8.46 74.03
C ALA A 11 11.28 -8.09 72.55
N LEU A 12 11.80 -9.00 71.72
CA LEU A 12 11.69 -9.06 70.24
C LEU A 12 12.70 -10.11 69.72
N MET A 13 12.32 -11.39 69.81
CA MET A 13 12.87 -12.44 68.93
C MET A 13 11.73 -12.92 68.04
N SER A 14 11.55 -12.22 66.92
CA SER A 14 10.92 -12.70 65.69
C SER A 14 11.31 -11.73 64.58
N ALA A 15 12.60 -11.71 64.22
CA ALA A 15 13.01 -11.08 62.98
C ALA A 15 12.50 -11.99 61.86
N SER A 16 11.57 -11.50 61.05
CA SER A 16 11.27 -12.11 59.77
C SER A 16 12.57 -12.16 58.96
N LEU A 17 12.99 -13.34 58.53
CA LEU A 17 13.89 -13.44 57.40
C LEU A 17 13.14 -12.81 56.22
N VAL A 18 13.50 -11.57 55.87
CA VAL A 18 13.16 -11.03 54.56
C VAL A 18 13.97 -11.89 53.59
N ALA A 19 13.30 -12.72 52.80
CA ALA A 19 13.96 -13.45 51.73
C ALA A 19 14.69 -12.41 50.87
N ALA A 20 15.99 -12.62 50.64
CA ALA A 20 16.76 -11.73 49.76
C ALA A 20 16.06 -11.70 48.40
N GLU A 21 15.92 -10.51 47.81
CA GLU A 21 15.37 -10.40 46.45
C GLU A 21 16.25 -11.21 45.49
N PRO A 22 15.65 -11.92 44.53
CA PRO A 22 16.41 -12.71 43.56
C PRO A 22 17.36 -11.79 42.77
N ALA A 23 18.58 -12.26 42.52
CA ALA A 23 19.55 -11.51 41.74
C ALA A 23 19.06 -11.32 40.29
N THR A 24 19.26 -10.13 39.72
CA THR A 24 18.98 -9.86 38.30
C THR A 24 20.22 -10.11 37.47
N LEU A 25 20.14 -11.07 36.56
CA LEU A 25 21.21 -11.46 35.65
C LEU A 25 20.93 -10.92 34.25
N VAL A 26 21.81 -10.05 33.75
CA VAL A 26 21.67 -9.39 32.44
C VAL A 26 22.52 -10.09 31.38
N TRP A 27 21.92 -10.50 30.28
CA TRP A 27 22.62 -10.94 29.08
C TRP A 27 22.67 -9.77 28.08
N ASN A 28 23.86 -9.35 27.65
CA ASN A 28 24.08 -8.18 26.80
C ASN A 28 24.73 -8.50 25.44
N GLY A 29 24.86 -9.77 25.07
CA GLY A 29 25.43 -10.20 23.79
C GLY A 29 26.94 -10.00 23.63
N ALA A 30 27.67 -9.53 24.65
CA ALA A 30 29.12 -9.31 24.61
C ALA A 30 29.96 -10.57 24.87
N ALA A 31 29.34 -11.65 25.37
CA ALA A 31 30.00 -12.94 25.50
C ALA A 31 30.19 -13.57 24.11
N ALA A 32 31.36 -14.14 23.84
CA ALA A 32 31.68 -14.84 22.59
C ALA A 32 30.81 -16.08 22.31
N ASP A 33 29.85 -16.39 23.20
CA ASP A 33 29.04 -17.59 23.18
C ASP A 33 27.54 -17.24 23.27
N SER A 34 26.80 -17.63 22.23
CA SER A 34 25.34 -17.51 22.13
C SER A 34 24.59 -18.62 22.87
N ILE A 35 25.27 -19.38 23.74
CA ILE A 35 24.73 -20.54 24.43
C ILE A 35 24.34 -20.19 25.86
N TRP A 36 23.06 -20.34 26.19
CA TRP A 36 22.57 -20.30 27.56
C TRP A 36 22.63 -21.69 28.19
N ASN A 37 23.42 -21.82 29.26
CA ASN A 37 23.53 -23.04 30.06
C ASN A 37 23.84 -22.67 31.52
N THR A 38 23.86 -23.66 32.42
CA THR A 38 24.03 -23.45 33.87
C THR A 38 25.49 -23.24 34.31
N VAL A 39 26.45 -23.42 33.40
CA VAL A 39 27.89 -23.44 33.71
C VAL A 39 28.68 -22.30 33.07
N SER A 40 28.18 -21.70 31.99
CA SER A 40 28.83 -20.61 31.26
C SER A 40 28.65 -19.30 32.01
N ALA A 41 29.75 -18.57 32.22
CA ALA A 41 29.74 -17.23 32.81
C ALA A 41 29.41 -16.18 31.73
N ASN A 42 28.24 -16.30 31.10
CA ASN A 42 27.79 -15.40 30.05
C ASN A 42 26.65 -14.46 30.49
N TRP A 43 26.30 -14.47 31.78
CA TRP A 43 25.38 -13.52 32.41
C TRP A 43 26.15 -12.47 33.20
N LEU A 44 25.58 -11.28 33.34
CA LEU A 44 26.16 -10.19 34.13
C LEU A 44 25.33 -9.94 35.39
N GLU A 45 25.96 -10.00 36.55
CA GLU A 45 25.44 -9.44 37.81
C GLU A 45 26.12 -8.08 38.01
N GLY A 46 25.45 -6.99 37.61
CA GLY A 46 26.10 -5.69 37.44
C GLY A 46 27.09 -5.72 36.27
N GLU A 47 28.39 -5.59 36.54
CA GLU A 47 29.47 -5.68 35.53
C GLU A 47 30.21 -7.04 35.55
N MET A 48 29.87 -7.93 36.48
CA MET A 48 30.61 -9.19 36.69
C MET A 48 30.00 -10.35 35.90
N ALA A 49 30.81 -10.97 35.05
CA ALA A 49 30.47 -12.21 34.36
C ALA A 49 30.29 -13.36 35.37
N THR A 50 29.08 -13.93 35.40
CA THR A 50 28.62 -14.88 36.42
C THR A 50 27.89 -16.05 35.74
N PRO A 51 28.06 -17.30 36.20
CA PRO A 51 27.21 -18.42 35.78
C PRO A 51 25.75 -18.21 36.16
N TRP A 52 24.83 -18.95 35.53
CA TRP A 52 23.41 -18.89 35.92
C TRP A 52 23.21 -19.31 37.39
N VAL A 53 22.38 -18.59 38.12
CA VAL A 53 21.97 -18.92 39.50
C VAL A 53 20.47 -19.24 39.51
N GLU A 54 20.10 -20.43 39.98
CA GLU A 54 18.72 -20.89 39.99
C GLU A 54 17.78 -19.92 40.74
N GLY A 55 16.64 -19.59 40.13
CA GLY A 55 15.67 -18.64 40.71
C GLY A 55 16.06 -17.17 40.55
N SER A 56 17.05 -16.85 39.71
CA SER A 56 17.38 -15.46 39.36
C SER A 56 16.37 -14.85 38.38
N VAL A 57 16.31 -13.52 38.31
CA VAL A 57 15.60 -12.80 37.25
C VAL A 57 16.49 -12.75 36.02
N ALA A 58 16.03 -13.30 34.89
CA ALA A 58 16.71 -13.21 33.61
C ALA A 58 16.33 -11.91 32.91
N ALA A 59 17.31 -11.08 32.54
CA ALA A 59 17.09 -9.87 31.76
C ALA A 59 17.94 -9.87 30.48
N ILE A 60 17.35 -9.58 29.33
CA ILE A 60 18.08 -9.28 28.10
C ILE A 60 17.98 -7.78 27.86
N ALA A 61 19.14 -7.11 27.83
CA ALA A 61 19.25 -5.67 27.61
C ALA A 61 19.71 -5.35 26.16
N PRO A 62 19.62 -4.08 25.71
CA PRO A 62 20.11 -3.68 24.40
C PRO A 62 21.61 -3.96 24.27
N ASP A 63 22.00 -4.65 23.20
CA ASP A 63 23.38 -4.95 22.89
C ASP A 63 24.07 -3.72 22.24
N SER A 64 25.28 -3.41 22.68
CA SER A 64 26.12 -2.32 22.15
C SER A 64 26.91 -2.67 20.88
N LEU A 65 26.85 -3.93 20.41
CA LEU A 65 27.73 -4.47 19.35
C LEU A 65 27.18 -4.40 17.92
N GLY A 66 25.98 -3.85 17.70
CA GLY A 66 25.51 -3.43 16.37
C GLY A 66 25.09 -4.53 15.37
N ALA A 67 24.91 -5.78 15.80
CA ALA A 67 24.40 -6.85 14.93
C ALA A 67 22.85 -6.82 14.83
N GLU A 68 22.29 -6.90 13.62
CA GLU A 68 20.84 -6.74 13.35
C GLU A 68 19.97 -7.94 13.76
N GLN A 69 20.55 -9.15 13.86
CA GLN A 69 19.86 -10.39 14.27
C GLN A 69 20.80 -11.30 15.07
N ARG A 70 20.31 -11.90 16.18
CA ARG A 70 21.07 -12.88 16.98
C ARG A 70 20.26 -14.13 17.28
N THR A 71 20.92 -15.28 17.31
CA THR A 71 20.35 -16.54 17.79
C THR A 71 20.94 -16.88 19.15
N ILE A 72 20.09 -17.20 20.13
CA ILE A 72 20.44 -17.69 21.47
C ILE A 72 20.03 -19.17 21.54
N VAL A 73 20.96 -20.04 21.91
CA VAL A 73 20.69 -21.49 22.03
C VAL A 73 20.60 -21.86 23.50
N ILE A 74 19.46 -22.38 23.93
CA ILE A 74 19.22 -22.88 25.29
C ILE A 74 19.66 -24.34 25.35
N TYR A 75 20.72 -24.61 26.10
CA TYR A 75 21.34 -25.94 26.21
C TYR A 75 20.94 -26.70 27.47
N ASP A 76 20.59 -25.99 28.55
CA ASP A 76 20.14 -26.56 29.83
C ASP A 76 18.74 -26.05 30.19
N SER A 77 18.11 -26.69 31.18
CA SER A 77 16.93 -26.15 31.88
C SER A 77 17.32 -24.93 32.72
N ILE A 78 16.73 -23.77 32.44
CA ILE A 78 16.99 -22.51 33.13
C ILE A 78 15.75 -22.12 33.94
N ASN A 79 15.80 -22.32 35.26
CA ASN A 79 14.73 -21.94 36.17
C ASN A 79 14.89 -20.48 36.61
N VAL A 80 13.93 -19.62 36.23
CA VAL A 80 13.94 -18.17 36.45
C VAL A 80 12.83 -17.74 37.42
N ALA A 81 13.06 -16.66 38.17
CA ALA A 81 12.01 -16.00 38.97
C ALA A 81 11.16 -15.04 38.14
N ASP A 82 11.77 -14.33 37.19
CA ASP A 82 11.14 -13.44 36.22
C ASP A 82 11.97 -13.39 34.92
N PHE A 83 11.35 -13.01 33.81
CA PHE A 83 12.02 -12.90 32.52
C PHE A 83 11.69 -11.56 31.85
N LEU A 84 12.69 -10.71 31.66
CA LEU A 84 12.58 -9.41 31.01
C LEU A 84 13.35 -9.42 29.68
N PHE A 85 12.68 -9.10 28.58
CA PHE A 85 13.29 -8.91 27.28
C PHE A 85 13.13 -7.44 26.85
N ASP A 86 14.19 -6.65 26.97
CA ASP A 86 14.20 -5.24 26.64
C ASP A 86 15.30 -4.92 25.62
N SER A 87 15.08 -5.32 24.37
CA SER A 87 16.01 -5.05 23.28
C SER A 87 15.31 -4.52 22.01
N PRO A 88 15.87 -3.47 21.37
CA PRO A 88 15.39 -2.99 20.07
C PRO A 88 15.84 -3.87 18.88
N GLN A 89 16.82 -4.76 19.09
CA GLN A 89 17.32 -5.69 18.06
C GLN A 89 16.49 -6.97 18.01
N ASN A 90 16.57 -7.69 16.88
CA ASN A 90 15.86 -8.94 16.67
C ASN A 90 16.64 -10.14 17.23
N TYR A 91 15.93 -11.04 17.91
CA TYR A 91 16.50 -12.25 18.51
C TYR A 91 15.71 -13.49 18.14
N THR A 92 16.39 -14.63 18.05
CA THR A 92 15.78 -15.96 17.98
C THR A 92 16.27 -16.78 19.17
N LEU A 93 15.37 -17.25 20.03
CA LEU A 93 15.68 -18.25 21.05
C LEU A 93 15.38 -19.62 20.46
N ILE A 94 16.36 -20.53 20.55
CA ILE A 94 16.22 -21.92 20.14
C ILE A 94 16.60 -22.90 21.24
N SER A 95 15.89 -24.02 21.38
CA SER A 95 16.34 -25.15 22.20
C SER A 95 17.40 -25.98 21.46
N ALA A 96 18.37 -26.53 22.18
CA ALA A 96 19.33 -27.49 21.63
C ALA A 96 18.65 -28.82 21.27
N THR A 97 18.95 -29.36 20.09
CA THR A 97 18.17 -30.38 19.35
C THR A 97 18.21 -31.82 19.89
N ASP A 98 18.50 -32.07 21.18
CA ASP A 98 18.83 -33.43 21.65
C ASP A 98 18.30 -33.85 23.03
N SER A 99 17.45 -33.08 23.73
CA SER A 99 16.74 -33.63 24.89
C SER A 99 15.37 -33.01 25.18
N VAL A 100 14.49 -33.87 25.68
CA VAL A 100 13.29 -33.49 26.45
C VAL A 100 13.77 -32.70 27.69
N ASP A 101 13.03 -31.69 28.14
CA ASP A 101 13.30 -30.88 29.34
C ASP A 101 14.39 -29.79 29.24
N LYS A 102 14.69 -29.26 28.04
CA LYS A 102 15.53 -28.06 27.87
C LYS A 102 14.67 -26.84 27.55
N GLY A 103 14.79 -25.79 28.35
CA GLY A 103 13.91 -24.63 28.25
C GLY A 103 14.08 -23.61 29.36
N VAL A 104 13.23 -22.59 29.33
CA VAL A 104 13.09 -21.62 30.43
C VAL A 104 11.86 -22.01 31.26
N HIS A 105 12.10 -22.32 32.53
CA HIS A 105 11.09 -22.80 33.46
C HIS A 105 10.99 -21.85 34.66
N GLY A 106 9.93 -22.02 35.45
CA GLY A 106 9.73 -21.30 36.71
C GLY A 106 8.31 -20.76 36.84
N ASN A 107 7.99 -20.23 38.01
CA ASN A 107 6.74 -19.50 38.21
C ASN A 107 6.97 -18.01 37.94
N PHE A 108 7.12 -17.64 36.67
CA PHE A 108 7.61 -16.31 36.28
C PHE A 108 6.64 -15.56 35.36
N LEU A 109 6.73 -14.22 35.36
CA LEU A 109 6.11 -13.35 34.38
C LEU A 109 7.12 -13.07 33.26
N PHE A 110 6.69 -13.24 32.02
CA PHE A 110 7.50 -12.85 30.87
C PHE A 110 7.12 -11.44 30.40
N VAL A 111 8.05 -10.48 30.42
CA VAL A 111 7.83 -9.10 29.97
C VAL A 111 8.70 -8.77 28.76
N LYS A 112 8.09 -8.36 27.64
CA LYS A 112 8.75 -7.92 26.41
C LYS A 112 8.58 -6.41 26.20
N LYS A 113 9.65 -5.62 26.31
CA LYS A 113 9.63 -4.14 26.26
C LYS A 113 10.28 -3.51 25.04
N GLY A 114 11.35 -4.11 24.50
CA GLY A 114 12.09 -3.49 23.41
C GLY A 114 11.36 -3.58 22.07
N THR A 115 11.68 -2.73 21.10
CA THR A 115 10.96 -2.66 19.81
C THR A 115 11.27 -3.81 18.84
N GLY A 116 12.31 -4.61 19.10
CA GLY A 116 12.72 -5.69 18.21
C GLY A 116 11.77 -6.90 18.23
N THR A 117 11.99 -7.82 17.30
CA THR A 117 11.29 -9.11 17.23
C THR A 117 12.00 -10.14 18.10
N LEU A 118 11.24 -10.80 18.98
CA LEU A 118 11.68 -12.01 19.67
C LEU A 118 11.03 -13.23 19.03
N LYS A 119 11.82 -14.04 18.34
CA LYS A 119 11.38 -15.30 17.77
C LYS A 119 11.68 -16.44 18.74
N LEU A 120 10.64 -17.19 19.13
CA LEU A 120 10.73 -18.40 19.91
C LEU A 120 10.63 -19.59 18.95
N GLN A 121 11.68 -20.39 18.85
CA GLN A 121 11.78 -21.45 17.84
C GLN A 121 12.42 -22.72 18.41
N GLY A 122 12.16 -23.89 17.82
CA GLY A 122 12.91 -25.12 18.10
C GLY A 122 12.02 -26.28 18.51
N GLN A 123 12.47 -27.50 18.20
CA GLN A 123 11.78 -28.74 18.56
C GLN A 123 11.77 -28.92 20.09
N ASP A 124 10.60 -29.26 20.67
CA ASP A 124 10.42 -29.44 22.11
C ASP A 124 10.85 -28.22 22.96
N PHE A 125 10.77 -27.01 22.39
CA PHE A 125 11.09 -25.77 23.08
C PHE A 125 10.05 -25.49 24.19
N TRP A 126 10.51 -25.56 25.43
CA TRP A 126 9.68 -25.29 26.61
C TRP A 126 9.97 -23.87 27.14
N PHE A 127 8.96 -23.00 27.14
CA PHE A 127 9.07 -21.65 27.70
C PHE A 127 7.78 -21.32 28.44
N TRP A 128 7.71 -21.67 29.72
CA TRP A 128 6.45 -21.63 30.47
C TRP A 128 6.45 -20.50 31.50
N PRO A 129 6.03 -19.28 31.11
CA PRO A 129 5.78 -18.22 32.08
C PRO A 129 4.45 -18.49 32.78
N ALA A 130 4.48 -19.20 33.90
CA ALA A 130 3.24 -19.62 34.58
C ALA A 130 2.36 -18.45 35.07
N GLN A 131 2.92 -17.24 35.20
CA GLN A 131 2.16 -16.02 35.52
C GLN A 131 1.60 -15.30 34.29
N GLY A 132 1.97 -15.76 33.08
CA GLY A 132 1.59 -15.17 31.79
C GLY A 132 2.67 -14.32 31.15
N THR A 133 2.34 -13.72 30.01
CA THR A 133 3.24 -12.87 29.21
C THR A 133 2.69 -11.46 29.08
N VAL A 134 3.53 -10.44 29.09
CA VAL A 134 3.19 -9.03 28.84
C VAL A 134 4.07 -8.53 27.69
N ILE A 135 3.44 -8.05 26.61
CA ILE A 135 4.12 -7.39 25.49
C ILE A 135 3.86 -5.89 25.59
N GLU A 136 4.84 -5.15 26.11
CA GLU A 136 4.79 -3.70 26.19
C GLU A 136 5.15 -3.03 24.85
N ALA A 137 6.08 -3.62 24.08
CA ALA A 137 6.37 -3.18 22.70
C ALA A 137 7.06 -4.26 21.84
N GLY A 138 7.11 -3.99 20.54
CA GLY A 138 7.76 -4.85 19.54
C GLY A 138 6.98 -6.14 19.27
N THR A 139 7.69 -7.16 18.78
CA THR A 139 7.06 -8.41 18.32
C THR A 139 7.52 -9.60 19.14
N ILE A 140 6.59 -10.51 19.47
CA ILE A 140 6.90 -11.91 19.78
C ILE A 140 6.41 -12.76 18.61
N GLU A 141 7.29 -13.60 18.07
CA GLU A 141 6.97 -14.59 17.03
C GLU A 141 7.17 -16.00 17.60
N VAL A 142 6.08 -16.76 17.73
CA VAL A 142 6.12 -18.18 18.09
C VAL A 142 6.22 -18.99 16.81
N ALA A 143 7.42 -19.43 16.46
CA ALA A 143 7.67 -20.28 15.31
C ALA A 143 7.85 -21.73 15.77
N GLY A 144 6.75 -22.51 15.71
CA GLY A 144 6.58 -23.75 16.49
C GLY A 144 7.68 -24.83 16.40
N PRO A 145 7.66 -25.80 17.32
CA PRO A 145 8.49 -27.01 17.27
C PRO A 145 8.12 -27.90 16.08
N ALA A 146 9.11 -28.41 15.36
CA ALA A 146 8.92 -29.27 14.19
C ALA A 146 8.39 -30.70 14.48
N ALA A 147 7.79 -30.98 15.65
CA ALA A 147 7.44 -32.35 16.07
C ALA A 147 5.98 -32.57 16.51
N ALA A 148 5.20 -33.12 15.57
CA ALA A 148 4.21 -34.22 15.68
C ALA A 148 3.06 -34.27 16.71
N SER A 149 2.94 -33.43 17.75
CA SER A 149 1.73 -33.37 18.58
C SER A 149 1.02 -32.03 18.47
N ASN A 150 -0.27 -32.06 18.15
CA ASN A 150 -1.16 -30.95 17.79
C ASN A 150 -1.43 -29.90 18.91
N ASN A 151 -0.57 -29.83 19.91
CA ASN A 151 -0.81 -29.11 21.15
C ASN A 151 0.36 -28.14 21.38
N ILE A 152 0.30 -26.94 20.80
CA ILE A 152 0.98 -25.79 21.40
C ILE A 152 0.15 -25.43 22.63
N GLU A 153 0.20 -26.28 23.66
CA GLU A 153 -0.41 -26.02 24.95
C GLU A 153 0.11 -24.69 25.53
N GLU A 154 -0.46 -24.21 26.64
CA GLU A 154 -0.05 -23.01 27.43
C GLU A 154 1.46 -22.90 27.74
N GLN A 155 2.26 -23.88 27.34
CA GLN A 155 3.67 -24.12 27.59
C GLN A 155 4.65 -23.13 26.92
N VAL A 156 4.21 -22.20 26.05
CA VAL A 156 5.10 -21.22 25.38
C VAL A 156 4.87 -19.76 25.82
N LEU A 157 3.63 -19.37 26.12
CA LEU A 157 3.31 -17.99 26.52
C LEU A 157 2.54 -17.90 27.84
N GLY A 158 2.29 -19.04 28.48
CA GLY A 158 1.53 -19.12 29.71
C GLY A 158 0.00 -19.09 29.50
N PRO A 159 -0.76 -18.98 30.60
CA PRO A 159 -2.22 -19.00 30.57
C PRO A 159 -2.82 -17.73 29.94
N GLN A 160 -2.09 -16.62 29.93
CA GLN A 160 -2.56 -15.34 29.38
C GLN A 160 -1.42 -14.54 28.74
N VAL A 161 -1.76 -13.74 27.73
CA VAL A 161 -0.90 -12.72 27.14
C VAL A 161 -1.59 -11.36 27.23
N THR A 162 -0.93 -10.41 27.90
CA THR A 162 -1.33 -9.00 27.92
C THR A 162 -0.62 -8.22 26.82
N LEU A 163 -1.38 -7.58 25.93
CA LEU A 163 -0.88 -6.81 24.80
C LEU A 163 -1.11 -5.31 25.06
N LYS A 164 -0.04 -4.51 25.04
CA LYS A 164 -0.09 -3.04 25.13
C LYS A 164 0.00 -2.39 23.74
N ASN A 165 -0.21 -1.08 23.69
CA ASN A 165 -0.23 -0.33 22.44
C ASN A 165 1.05 -0.53 21.59
N GLY A 166 0.88 -0.90 20.32
CA GLY A 166 1.96 -1.20 19.39
C GLY A 166 2.55 -2.61 19.50
N ALA A 167 2.08 -3.44 20.44
CA ALA A 167 2.51 -4.82 20.56
C ALA A 167 2.07 -5.67 19.36
N THR A 168 2.94 -6.58 18.92
CA THR A 168 2.64 -7.59 17.92
C THR A 168 2.91 -8.99 18.47
N LEU A 169 1.95 -9.89 18.29
CA LEU A 169 2.10 -11.30 18.57
C LEU A 169 1.82 -12.10 17.30
N THR A 170 2.75 -12.96 16.93
CA THR A 170 2.69 -13.73 15.70
C THR A 170 2.86 -15.20 16.02
N TRP A 171 1.97 -16.06 15.52
CA TRP A 171 2.18 -17.50 15.46
C TRP A 171 2.57 -17.85 14.02
N ASN A 172 3.69 -18.55 13.86
CA ASN A 172 4.32 -18.88 12.57
C ASN A 172 4.79 -20.34 12.57
N THR A 173 3.84 -21.25 12.68
CA THR A 173 4.02 -22.69 12.84
C THR A 173 4.05 -23.35 11.47
N LYS A 174 5.13 -23.11 10.71
CA LYS A 174 5.40 -23.74 9.41
C LYS A 174 5.60 -25.26 9.53
N THR A 175 4.53 -26.03 9.69
CA THR A 175 4.59 -27.48 9.49
C THR A 175 4.30 -27.78 8.01
N THR A 176 5.26 -28.37 7.32
CA THR A 176 5.16 -28.66 5.88
C THR A 176 4.29 -29.88 5.59
N ASP A 177 4.01 -30.77 6.57
CA ASP A 177 3.61 -32.15 6.21
C ASP A 177 2.47 -32.82 7.02
N LYS A 178 1.73 -32.14 7.92
CA LYS A 178 0.55 -32.78 8.57
C LYS A 178 -0.62 -31.81 8.77
N HIS A 179 -1.80 -32.22 8.30
CA HIS A 179 -3.09 -31.51 8.38
C HIS A 179 -3.71 -31.44 9.80
N GLY A 180 -2.90 -31.25 10.85
CA GLY A 180 -3.41 -31.05 12.21
C GLY A 180 -3.90 -29.62 12.43
N TYR A 181 -4.96 -29.44 13.23
CA TYR A 181 -5.28 -28.13 13.81
C TYR A 181 -4.36 -27.87 15.01
N GLU A 182 -3.95 -26.62 15.22
CA GLU A 182 -3.17 -26.22 16.39
C GLU A 182 -4.05 -25.46 17.38
N ASP A 183 -4.26 -26.04 18.57
CA ASP A 183 -5.10 -25.45 19.60
C ASP A 183 -4.30 -24.49 20.48
N ILE A 184 -4.70 -23.21 20.51
CA ILE A 184 -4.17 -22.17 21.40
C ILE A 184 -5.20 -21.84 22.47
N LYS A 185 -4.87 -22.10 23.73
CA LYS A 185 -5.78 -21.89 24.88
C LYS A 185 -5.47 -20.64 25.70
N THR A 186 -4.41 -19.92 25.34
CA THR A 186 -3.97 -18.71 26.06
C THR A 186 -4.97 -17.57 25.90
N ASP A 187 -5.37 -16.97 27.03
CA ASP A 187 -6.22 -15.78 27.06
C ASP A 187 -5.47 -14.58 26.47
N LEU A 188 -6.12 -13.80 25.61
CA LEU A 188 -5.62 -12.55 25.06
C LEU A 188 -6.27 -11.38 25.78
N ILE A 189 -5.46 -10.62 26.51
CA ILE A 189 -5.90 -9.45 27.27
C ILE A 189 -5.30 -8.21 26.61
N ILE A 190 -6.14 -7.37 26.03
CA ILE A 190 -5.67 -6.17 25.33
C ILE A 190 -6.01 -4.95 26.18
N GLU A 191 -5.02 -4.09 26.43
CA GLU A 191 -5.20 -2.87 27.22
C GLU A 191 -6.22 -1.93 26.55
N ASP A 192 -7.09 -1.27 27.34
CA ASP A 192 -8.06 -0.32 26.79
C ASP A 192 -7.33 0.86 26.13
N GLY A 193 -7.78 1.26 24.95
CA GLY A 193 -7.11 2.28 24.13
C GLY A 193 -5.88 1.80 23.36
N ALA A 194 -5.45 0.53 23.51
CA ALA A 194 -4.34 -0.02 22.75
C ALA A 194 -4.75 -0.40 21.32
N THR A 195 -3.84 -0.16 20.37
CA THR A 195 -3.86 -0.77 19.03
C THR A 195 -2.79 -1.84 18.96
N VAL A 196 -3.18 -3.09 18.70
CA VAL A 196 -2.27 -4.25 18.73
C VAL A 196 -2.43 -5.11 17.48
N THR A 197 -1.43 -5.95 17.20
CA THR A 197 -1.47 -6.88 16.06
C THR A 197 -1.30 -8.31 16.54
N VAL A 198 -2.15 -9.21 16.05
CA VAL A 198 -2.19 -10.63 16.39
C VAL A 198 -2.30 -11.42 15.09
N ASN A 199 -1.23 -12.12 14.73
CA ASN A 199 -1.11 -12.79 13.44
C ASN A 199 -1.15 -14.31 13.62
N PHE A 200 -2.19 -14.96 13.10
CA PHE A 200 -2.36 -16.41 13.19
C PHE A 200 -1.86 -17.12 11.93
N ASP A 201 -1.09 -18.19 12.11
CA ASP A 201 -0.76 -19.16 11.06
C ASP A 201 -1.98 -20.04 10.73
N ARG A 202 -1.81 -20.91 9.74
CA ARG A 202 -2.73 -21.87 9.15
C ARG A 202 -3.28 -22.93 10.11
N ASN A 203 -4.59 -23.14 10.05
CA ASN A 203 -5.34 -24.19 10.77
C ASN A 203 -5.21 -24.08 12.30
N LEU A 204 -5.23 -22.88 12.82
CA LEU A 204 -5.19 -22.55 14.23
C LEU A 204 -6.60 -22.48 14.81
N VAL A 205 -6.72 -22.95 16.04
CA VAL A 205 -7.93 -22.86 16.86
C VAL A 205 -7.60 -22.04 18.10
N HIS A 206 -8.09 -20.81 18.18
CA HIS A 206 -7.96 -20.02 19.41
C HIS A 206 -9.15 -20.31 20.33
N GLY A 207 -8.90 -21.01 21.43
CA GLY A 207 -9.87 -21.35 22.47
C GLY A 207 -9.76 -20.51 23.75
N GLY A 208 -8.76 -19.63 23.86
CA GLY A 208 -8.60 -18.74 25.01
C GLY A 208 -9.58 -17.56 24.99
N LYS A 209 -9.78 -16.89 26.13
CA LYS A 209 -10.60 -15.68 26.20
C LYS A 209 -10.01 -14.56 25.37
N LEU A 210 -10.87 -13.64 24.92
CA LEU A 210 -10.45 -12.35 24.36
C LEU A 210 -11.10 -11.24 25.19
N VAL A 211 -10.26 -10.36 25.73
CA VAL A 211 -10.67 -9.23 26.58
C VAL A 211 -10.10 -7.94 26.02
N GLY A 212 -10.92 -6.89 25.94
CA GLY A 212 -10.50 -5.56 25.48
C GLY A 212 -11.62 -4.54 25.59
N GLY A 213 -11.26 -3.31 25.95
CA GLY A 213 -12.22 -2.22 26.13
C GLY A 213 -12.72 -1.62 24.82
N LYS A 214 -13.68 -0.70 24.90
CA LYS A 214 -14.32 -0.05 23.74
C LYS A 214 -13.35 0.72 22.85
N ASN A 215 -12.24 1.21 23.40
CA ASN A 215 -11.26 2.01 22.67
C ASN A 215 -10.12 1.15 22.10
N THR A 216 -10.17 -0.16 22.30
CA THR A 216 -9.14 -1.10 21.82
C THR A 216 -9.32 -1.40 20.33
N VAL A 217 -8.19 -1.51 19.61
CA VAL A 217 -8.13 -1.99 18.22
C VAL A 217 -7.25 -3.22 18.13
N LEU A 218 -7.83 -4.34 17.69
CA LEU A 218 -7.15 -5.59 17.40
C LEU A 218 -7.00 -5.76 15.89
N ASN A 219 -5.78 -5.66 15.37
CA ASN A 219 -5.48 -6.01 13.99
C ASN A 219 -5.14 -7.50 13.93
N MET A 220 -5.99 -8.27 13.28
CA MET A 220 -5.88 -9.71 13.18
C MET A 220 -5.41 -10.12 11.78
N GLY A 221 -4.17 -10.60 11.69
CA GLY A 221 -3.62 -11.17 10.46
C GLY A 221 -3.92 -12.66 10.36
N LEU A 222 -4.38 -13.13 9.20
CA LEU A 222 -4.75 -14.53 8.96
C LEU A 222 -4.06 -15.07 7.72
N MET A 223 -3.19 -16.07 7.87
CA MET A 223 -2.33 -16.52 6.75
C MET A 223 -2.99 -17.57 5.82
N TYR A 224 -4.00 -18.34 6.26
CA TYR A 224 -4.55 -19.42 5.43
C TYR A 224 -6.05 -19.70 5.62
N LEU A 225 -6.54 -20.66 4.83
CA LEU A 225 -7.88 -21.24 4.93
C LEU A 225 -8.07 -21.98 6.26
N ARG A 226 -9.05 -21.53 7.07
CA ARG A 226 -9.70 -22.20 8.24
C ARG A 226 -9.14 -21.86 9.63
N GLU A 227 -9.15 -20.57 10.00
CA GLU A 227 -8.89 -20.19 11.38
C GLU A 227 -10.18 -20.22 12.21
N HIS A 228 -10.15 -20.97 13.32
CA HIS A 228 -11.31 -21.15 14.20
C HIS A 228 -11.12 -20.37 15.50
N PHE A 229 -12.13 -19.59 15.85
CA PHE A 229 -12.12 -18.76 17.05
C PHE A 229 -13.25 -19.25 17.94
N MET A 230 -12.85 -20.01 18.93
CA MET A 230 -13.69 -20.76 19.85
C MET A 230 -13.50 -20.26 21.29
N GLY A 231 -12.89 -19.11 21.50
CA GLY A 231 -12.75 -18.52 22.83
C GLY A 231 -14.03 -17.88 23.36
N ASN A 232 -14.07 -17.58 24.67
CA ASN A 232 -15.03 -16.61 25.18
C ASN A 232 -14.56 -15.19 24.85
N TRP A 233 -15.21 -14.56 23.89
CA TRP A 233 -14.88 -13.23 23.41
C TRP A 233 -15.90 -12.16 23.82
N SER A 234 -16.87 -12.52 24.66
CA SER A 234 -17.95 -11.62 25.10
C SER A 234 -17.49 -10.41 25.92
N GLU A 235 -16.26 -10.46 26.43
CA GLU A 235 -15.61 -9.38 27.18
C GLU A 235 -14.78 -8.43 26.27
N PHE A 236 -14.77 -8.65 24.96
CA PHE A 236 -14.15 -7.75 23.99
C PHE A 236 -15.22 -6.81 23.39
N GLU A 237 -15.07 -5.50 23.63
CA GLU A 237 -15.99 -4.45 23.17
C GLU A 237 -15.39 -3.50 22.12
N GLY A 238 -14.12 -3.69 21.77
CA GLY A 238 -13.37 -2.81 20.87
C GLY A 238 -13.65 -3.05 19.39
N ARG A 239 -12.64 -2.79 18.55
CA ARG A 239 -12.67 -3.05 17.10
C ARG A 239 -11.71 -4.18 16.72
N ILE A 240 -12.18 -5.13 15.92
CA ILE A 240 -11.38 -6.20 15.32
C ILE A 240 -11.27 -5.93 13.81
N ASN A 241 -10.07 -5.62 13.34
CA ASN A 241 -9.76 -5.48 11.93
C ASN A 241 -9.19 -6.80 11.42
N MET A 242 -9.84 -7.42 10.45
CA MET A 242 -9.44 -8.73 9.96
C MET A 242 -8.81 -8.60 8.58
N THR A 243 -7.56 -9.05 8.44
CA THR A 243 -6.76 -8.85 7.23
C THR A 243 -6.11 -10.16 6.81
N PRO A 244 -6.21 -10.57 5.53
CA PRO A 244 -5.38 -11.66 5.02
C PRO A 244 -3.89 -11.31 5.12
N TRP A 245 -3.10 -12.22 5.69
CA TRP A 245 -1.68 -12.05 5.95
C TRP A 245 -0.86 -12.87 4.95
N GLU A 246 -0.42 -12.21 3.87
CA GLU A 246 0.37 -12.74 2.72
C GLU A 246 -0.24 -13.90 1.88
N PRO A 247 -0.25 -13.80 0.53
CA PRO A 247 -0.86 -14.84 -0.31
C PRO A 247 0.13 -15.99 -0.62
N PHE A 248 -0.07 -17.17 -0.03
CA PHE A 248 0.78 -18.34 -0.30
C PHE A 248 0.40 -19.13 -1.58
N ASP A 249 -0.77 -18.92 -2.20
CA ASP A 249 -1.19 -19.72 -3.36
C ASP A 249 -2.02 -19.01 -4.45
N GLY A 250 -2.07 -17.67 -4.45
CA GLY A 250 -2.77 -16.92 -5.48
C GLY A 250 -4.30 -16.94 -5.40
N THR A 251 -4.91 -17.62 -4.42
CA THR A 251 -6.36 -17.46 -4.13
C THR A 251 -6.65 -16.45 -3.01
N GLY A 252 -5.69 -16.17 -2.12
CA GLY A 252 -5.60 -14.95 -1.31
C GLY A 252 -6.75 -14.66 -0.32
N ASN A 253 -7.56 -15.65 0.05
CA ASN A 253 -8.73 -15.46 0.92
C ASN A 253 -8.44 -15.94 2.35
N ALA A 254 -8.74 -15.10 3.35
CA ALA A 254 -8.65 -15.47 4.77
C ALA A 254 -10.03 -15.88 5.29
N PHE A 255 -10.12 -17.02 5.98
CA PHE A 255 -11.37 -17.57 6.48
C PHE A 255 -11.40 -17.57 7.99
N PHE A 256 -12.40 -16.88 8.54
CA PHE A 256 -12.59 -16.73 9.97
C PHE A 256 -13.88 -17.41 10.40
N ILE A 257 -13.75 -18.38 11.29
CA ILE A 257 -14.87 -19.22 11.74
C ILE A 257 -15.11 -18.92 13.21
N MET A 258 -16.21 -18.24 13.51
CA MET A 258 -16.63 -17.94 14.88
C MET A 258 -17.48 -19.07 15.45
N CYS A 259 -17.07 -19.62 16.59
CA CYS A 259 -17.80 -20.65 17.33
C CYS A 259 -18.11 -20.16 18.75
N ASP A 260 -19.30 -20.45 19.25
CA ASP A 260 -19.66 -20.15 20.64
C ASP A 260 -19.26 -21.30 21.57
N THR A 261 -18.48 -21.00 22.60
CA THR A 261 -18.01 -21.97 23.59
C THR A 261 -18.50 -21.74 25.01
N LEU A 262 -19.18 -20.62 25.28
CA LEU A 262 -19.87 -20.44 26.57
C LEU A 262 -21.24 -21.12 26.58
N GLY A 263 -21.77 -21.45 25.41
CA GLY A 263 -23.06 -22.09 25.25
C GLY A 263 -24.19 -21.07 25.09
N ILE A 264 -25.42 -21.56 25.10
CA ILE A 264 -26.57 -20.82 24.58
C ILE A 264 -27.53 -20.46 25.72
N ALA A 265 -27.96 -19.19 25.76
CA ALA A 265 -29.14 -18.78 26.51
C ALA A 265 -30.40 -18.96 25.63
N GLU A 266 -31.39 -19.68 26.16
CA GLU A 266 -32.70 -19.88 25.51
C GLU A 266 -33.72 -18.89 26.06
N TYR A 267 -34.55 -18.37 25.15
CA TYR A 267 -35.69 -17.52 25.44
C TYR A 267 -36.95 -18.11 24.82
N ASP A 268 -38.09 -17.91 25.48
CA ASP A 268 -39.40 -18.37 24.98
C ASP A 268 -39.95 -17.44 23.88
N ALA A 269 -41.12 -17.79 23.35
CA ALA A 269 -41.84 -17.02 22.33
C ALA A 269 -42.10 -15.56 22.73
N ASP A 270 -42.20 -15.29 24.03
CA ASP A 270 -42.45 -13.97 24.61
C ASP A 270 -41.14 -13.22 24.96
N GLY A 271 -39.98 -13.82 24.66
CA GLY A 271 -38.66 -13.24 24.92
C GLY A 271 -38.20 -13.34 26.37
N ASN A 272 -38.87 -14.12 27.22
CA ASN A 272 -38.42 -14.36 28.59
C ASN A 272 -37.29 -15.37 28.60
N TYR A 273 -36.32 -15.16 29.48
CA TYR A 273 -35.23 -16.10 29.70
C TYR A 273 -35.77 -17.43 30.25
N VAL A 274 -35.44 -18.53 29.58
CA VAL A 274 -35.85 -19.89 29.96
C VAL A 274 -34.72 -20.59 30.69
N ALA A 275 -33.54 -20.70 30.06
CA ALA A 275 -32.40 -21.44 30.59
C ALA A 275 -31.08 -21.08 29.89
N THR A 276 -29.96 -21.37 30.53
CA THR A 276 -28.62 -21.33 29.93
C THR A 276 -28.05 -22.73 29.90
N TYR A 277 -27.59 -23.16 28.73
CA TYR A 277 -26.95 -24.45 28.55
C TYR A 277 -25.47 -24.24 28.28
N PRO A 278 -24.58 -24.63 29.22
CA PRO A 278 -23.14 -24.57 28.97
C PRO A 278 -22.74 -25.56 27.87
N ALA A 279 -21.75 -25.17 27.07
CA ALA A 279 -21.28 -25.95 25.91
C ALA A 279 -20.89 -27.41 26.27
N ALA A 280 -20.38 -27.64 27.49
CA ALA A 280 -19.97 -28.97 27.97
C ALA A 280 -21.13 -29.96 28.20
N THR A 281 -22.36 -29.48 28.37
CA THR A 281 -23.56 -30.30 28.68
C THR A 281 -24.57 -30.34 27.53
N PHE A 282 -24.29 -29.63 26.43
CA PHE A 282 -25.25 -29.41 25.36
C PHE A 282 -25.19 -30.54 24.31
N THR A 283 -25.83 -31.66 24.62
CA THR A 283 -26.19 -32.67 23.61
C THR A 283 -27.61 -32.36 23.16
N ILE A 284 -27.81 -31.86 21.94
CA ILE A 284 -29.14 -31.72 21.36
C ILE A 284 -29.67 -33.15 21.14
N ASP A 285 -30.48 -33.63 22.08
CA ASP A 285 -31.32 -34.79 21.84
C ASP A 285 -32.48 -34.35 20.96
N SER A 286 -32.31 -34.51 19.65
CA SER A 286 -33.34 -34.21 18.64
C SER A 286 -34.67 -34.95 18.90
N ALA A 287 -34.70 -35.96 19.77
CA ALA A 287 -35.92 -36.67 20.14
C ALA A 287 -36.80 -35.89 21.14
N LYS A 288 -36.24 -35.02 22.00
CA LYS A 288 -37.02 -34.30 23.02
C LYS A 288 -37.75 -33.06 22.52
N VAL A 289 -37.34 -32.50 21.39
CA VAL A 289 -37.97 -31.30 20.80
C VAL A 289 -39.40 -31.59 20.31
N ASN A 290 -39.75 -32.86 20.10
CA ASN A 290 -41.04 -33.23 19.52
C ASN A 290 -42.10 -33.70 20.55
N ASP A 291 -41.69 -34.08 21.78
CA ASP A 291 -42.60 -34.73 22.74
C ASP A 291 -43.25 -33.78 23.76
N GLU A 292 -42.71 -32.55 23.95
CA GLU A 292 -43.22 -31.61 24.98
C GLU A 292 -43.83 -30.31 24.43
N GLY A 293 -43.91 -30.12 23.10
CA GLY A 293 -44.65 -29.01 22.51
C GLY A 293 -44.05 -27.60 22.70
N TYR A 294 -42.79 -27.50 23.14
CA TYR A 294 -42.10 -26.20 23.25
C TYR A 294 -41.48 -25.77 21.91
N SER A 295 -42.05 -24.74 21.28
CA SER A 295 -41.39 -24.02 20.18
C SER A 295 -40.51 -22.91 20.75
N TYR A 296 -39.22 -23.16 20.89
CA TYR A 296 -38.26 -22.13 21.30
C TYR A 296 -37.94 -21.21 20.11
N THR A 297 -38.08 -19.90 20.28
CA THR A 297 -37.97 -18.93 19.18
C THR A 297 -36.63 -18.19 19.14
N LYS A 298 -35.93 -18.02 20.28
CA LYS A 298 -34.68 -17.25 20.34
C LYS A 298 -33.61 -17.93 21.19
N ARG A 299 -32.44 -18.12 20.60
CA ARG A 299 -31.24 -18.71 21.21
C ARG A 299 -30.08 -17.75 21.06
N VAL A 300 -29.49 -17.31 22.17
CA VAL A 300 -28.41 -16.30 22.18
C VAL A 300 -27.10 -16.97 22.58
N PRO A 301 -26.11 -17.04 21.69
CA PRO A 301 -24.76 -17.47 22.04
C PRO A 301 -24.12 -16.53 23.07
N LEU A 302 -23.43 -17.09 24.06
CA LEU A 302 -22.86 -16.32 25.16
C LEU A 302 -21.41 -15.90 24.94
N GLY A 303 -20.68 -16.58 24.05
CA GLY A 303 -19.24 -16.39 23.85
C GLY A 303 -18.83 -15.39 22.77
N TYR A 304 -19.76 -14.83 21.98
CA TYR A 304 -19.41 -13.93 20.88
C TYR A 304 -19.09 -12.50 21.32
N PRO A 305 -18.19 -11.80 20.60
CA PRO A 305 -17.79 -10.44 20.92
C PRO A 305 -18.92 -9.44 20.67
N LYS A 306 -19.05 -8.49 21.59
CA LYS A 306 -19.91 -7.30 21.41
C LYS A 306 -19.10 -6.16 20.80
N ALA A 307 -18.40 -6.46 19.71
CA ALA A 307 -17.38 -5.62 19.14
C ALA A 307 -17.76 -5.11 17.74
N HIS A 308 -17.01 -4.12 17.29
CA HIS A 308 -16.96 -3.75 15.88
C HIS A 308 -16.07 -4.74 15.14
N ILE A 309 -16.61 -5.41 14.13
CA ILE A 309 -15.85 -6.30 13.24
C ILE A 309 -15.73 -5.61 11.88
N HIS A 310 -14.50 -5.43 11.42
CA HIS A 310 -14.18 -4.88 10.12
C HIS A 310 -13.45 -5.91 9.26
N LEU A 311 -14.07 -6.28 8.12
CA LEU A 311 -13.50 -7.21 7.16
C LEU A 311 -12.76 -6.45 6.05
N ASN A 312 -11.43 -6.54 6.01
CA ASN A 312 -10.65 -6.00 4.90
C ASN A 312 -10.81 -6.85 3.63
N ASP A 313 -10.18 -6.43 2.54
CA ASP A 313 -10.22 -7.13 1.25
C ASP A 313 -9.89 -8.61 1.39
N LYS A 314 -10.76 -9.46 0.85
CA LYS A 314 -10.64 -10.93 0.85
C LYS A 314 -10.67 -11.58 2.25
N ALA A 315 -11.19 -10.88 3.26
CA ALA A 315 -11.56 -11.49 4.53
C ALA A 315 -12.98 -12.08 4.46
N TYR A 316 -13.11 -13.34 4.89
CA TYR A 316 -14.36 -14.11 4.88
C TYR A 316 -14.76 -14.41 6.32
N LEU A 317 -15.92 -13.92 6.73
CA LEU A 317 -16.54 -14.18 8.03
C LEU A 317 -17.59 -15.27 7.89
N TYR A 318 -17.35 -16.39 8.56
CA TYR A 318 -18.27 -17.51 8.67
C TYR A 318 -18.58 -17.81 10.12
N THR A 319 -19.79 -18.31 10.35
CA THR A 319 -20.13 -18.95 11.61
C THR A 319 -19.81 -20.44 11.52
N GLY A 320 -19.20 -20.98 12.56
CA GLY A 320 -18.99 -22.42 12.74
C GLY A 320 -20.10 -23.01 13.58
N GLY A 321 -20.72 -24.10 13.12
CA GLY A 321 -21.63 -24.87 13.97
C GLY A 321 -20.87 -25.53 15.13
N ASN A 322 -21.62 -25.92 16.17
CA ASN A 322 -21.14 -26.54 17.41
C ASN A 322 -20.06 -27.62 17.14
N MET A 323 -18.79 -27.26 17.27
CA MET A 323 -17.67 -28.18 17.18
C MET A 323 -17.41 -28.71 18.58
N SER A 324 -18.00 -29.85 18.94
CA SER A 324 -17.79 -30.42 20.26
C SER A 324 -16.31 -30.78 20.45
N ASN A 325 -15.79 -30.41 21.62
CA ASN A 325 -14.40 -30.44 22.06
C ASN A 325 -13.76 -31.86 22.20
N SER A 326 -14.22 -32.88 21.45
CA SER A 326 -13.69 -34.24 21.58
C SER A 326 -12.46 -34.46 20.70
N ALA A 327 -11.29 -34.44 21.33
CA ALA A 327 -9.95 -34.64 20.78
C ALA A 327 -9.68 -36.00 20.07
N ALA A 328 -10.67 -36.70 19.54
CA ALA A 328 -10.45 -38.00 18.89
C ALA A 328 -11.36 -38.35 17.69
N SER A 329 -12.42 -37.60 17.42
CA SER A 329 -13.22 -37.81 16.21
C SER A 329 -14.07 -36.59 15.96
N HIS A 330 -13.75 -35.88 14.88
CA HIS A 330 -14.48 -34.76 14.31
C HIS A 330 -16.00 -34.93 14.40
N ALA A 331 -16.60 -34.38 15.46
CA ALA A 331 -18.04 -34.29 15.60
C ALA A 331 -18.52 -33.12 14.76
N TYR A 332 -18.75 -33.41 13.49
CA TYR A 332 -19.34 -32.48 12.55
C TYR A 332 -20.85 -32.34 12.87
N PRO A 333 -21.37 -31.11 13.01
CA PRO A 333 -22.78 -30.91 13.36
C PRO A 333 -23.67 -31.48 12.25
N SER A 334 -24.58 -32.38 12.63
CA SER A 334 -25.45 -33.06 11.66
C SER A 334 -26.68 -32.24 11.26
N THR A 335 -27.20 -31.28 12.05
CA THR A 335 -28.50 -30.63 11.69
C THR A 335 -28.84 -29.25 12.29
N ASN A 336 -27.97 -28.49 12.95
CA ASN A 336 -28.46 -27.39 13.80
C ASN A 336 -28.11 -25.98 13.29
N ILE A 337 -29.16 -25.15 13.17
CA ILE A 337 -29.14 -23.70 12.97
C ILE A 337 -28.13 -23.06 13.91
N THR A 338 -27.20 -22.26 13.39
CA THR A 338 -26.26 -21.50 14.22
C THR A 338 -26.67 -20.03 14.29
N VAL A 339 -26.81 -19.50 15.50
CA VAL A 339 -27.07 -18.07 15.74
C VAL A 339 -25.75 -17.39 16.05
N CYS A 340 -25.46 -16.27 15.40
CA CYS A 340 -24.27 -15.46 15.61
C CYS A 340 -24.67 -14.00 15.85
N HIS A 341 -24.12 -13.40 16.92
CA HIS A 341 -24.32 -11.98 17.21
C HIS A 341 -23.03 -11.24 16.92
N VAL A 342 -23.14 -10.16 16.15
CA VAL A 342 -22.05 -9.23 15.87
C VAL A 342 -22.51 -7.85 16.31
N GLY A 343 -21.70 -7.19 17.14
CA GLY A 343 -22.00 -5.85 17.65
C GLY A 343 -22.20 -4.85 16.52
N ALA A 344 -21.19 -4.69 15.68
CA ALA A 344 -21.22 -3.87 14.48
C ALA A 344 -20.40 -4.56 13.37
N LEU A 345 -20.86 -4.50 12.12
CA LEU A 345 -20.19 -5.17 11.00
C LEU A 345 -19.98 -4.20 9.85
N SER A 346 -18.71 -4.05 9.45
CA SER A 346 -18.30 -3.30 8.27
C SER A 346 -17.31 -4.10 7.43
N GLY A 347 -17.10 -3.72 6.18
CA GLY A 347 -16.14 -4.39 5.32
C GLY A 347 -16.11 -3.85 3.90
N THR A 348 -15.03 -4.17 3.19
CA THR A 348 -14.77 -3.69 1.83
C THR A 348 -15.50 -4.54 0.77
N ALA A 349 -15.54 -4.06 -0.47
CA ALA A 349 -16.20 -4.75 -1.58
C ALA A 349 -15.74 -6.19 -1.84
N ALA A 350 -14.50 -6.54 -1.46
CA ALA A 350 -13.93 -7.87 -1.59
C ALA A 350 -14.10 -8.77 -0.36
N SER A 351 -14.73 -8.28 0.71
CA SER A 351 -15.05 -9.06 1.90
C SER A 351 -16.30 -9.93 1.70
N VAL A 352 -16.45 -10.99 2.49
CA VAL A 352 -17.60 -11.91 2.41
C VAL A 352 -18.15 -12.27 3.78
N LEU A 353 -19.47 -12.17 3.95
CA LEU A 353 -20.22 -12.74 5.06
C LEU A 353 -20.99 -13.98 4.56
N GLY A 354 -20.87 -15.11 5.25
CA GLY A 354 -21.61 -16.31 4.84
C GLY A 354 -21.81 -17.38 5.91
N ALA A 355 -22.19 -18.57 5.45
CA ALA A 355 -22.49 -19.73 6.30
C ALA A 355 -21.40 -20.82 6.17
N GLY A 356 -20.76 -21.20 7.28
CA GLY A 356 -19.69 -22.20 7.31
C GLY A 356 -20.18 -23.61 7.69
N GLY A 357 -20.03 -24.58 6.78
CA GLY A 357 -20.32 -25.99 7.08
C GLY A 357 -19.51 -26.95 6.20
N GLN A 358 -18.99 -28.04 6.80
CA GLN A 358 -18.24 -29.08 6.09
C GLN A 358 -19.13 -30.22 5.56
N GLN A 359 -20.31 -30.43 6.15
CA GLN A 359 -21.24 -31.51 5.74
C GLN A 359 -22.27 -31.04 4.72
N LEU A 360 -22.70 -31.99 3.87
CA LEU A 360 -23.65 -31.78 2.79
C LEU A 360 -25.07 -31.47 3.33
N GLY A 361 -25.58 -30.27 3.05
CA GLY A 361 -27.02 -30.04 2.84
C GLY A 361 -27.90 -29.65 4.03
N SER A 362 -27.39 -29.37 5.23
CA SER A 362 -28.24 -29.06 6.41
C SER A 362 -27.88 -27.80 7.22
N PHE A 363 -26.85 -27.03 6.85
CA PHE A 363 -26.40 -25.89 7.66
C PHE A 363 -27.05 -24.55 7.28
N GLU A 364 -27.63 -23.87 8.26
CA GLU A 364 -28.21 -22.52 8.18
C GLU A 364 -27.57 -21.59 9.22
N ALA A 365 -27.11 -20.41 8.79
CA ALA A 365 -26.51 -19.38 9.66
C ALA A 365 -27.51 -18.25 9.94
N ASN A 366 -27.63 -17.78 11.17
CA ASN A 366 -28.46 -16.63 11.54
C ASN A 366 -27.58 -15.53 12.13
N TRP A 367 -27.38 -14.46 11.38
CA TRP A 367 -26.55 -13.32 11.79
C TRP A 367 -27.42 -12.20 12.35
N TYR A 368 -27.24 -11.88 13.62
CA TYR A 368 -27.82 -10.73 14.29
C TYR A 368 -26.77 -9.62 14.35
N ILE A 369 -26.97 -8.56 13.56
CA ILE A 369 -25.97 -7.52 13.32
C ILE A 369 -26.51 -6.17 13.78
N GLY A 370 -25.69 -5.39 14.51
CA GLY A 370 -26.02 -4.01 14.91
C GLY A 370 -26.28 -3.80 16.41
N GLY A 371 -26.02 -4.80 17.25
CA GLY A 371 -26.21 -4.73 18.70
C GLY A 371 -25.39 -3.65 19.43
N LEU A 372 -24.39 -3.04 18.78
CA LEU A 372 -23.66 -1.88 19.30
C LEU A 372 -24.37 -0.55 19.08
N ASN A 373 -25.47 -0.52 18.34
CA ASN A 373 -26.23 0.69 18.02
C ASN A 373 -25.42 1.76 17.27
N THR A 374 -24.42 1.34 16.48
CA THR A 374 -23.62 2.22 15.62
C THR A 374 -24.09 2.15 14.17
N ASN A 375 -23.77 3.19 13.40
CA ASN A 375 -24.01 3.22 11.97
C ASN A 375 -22.83 2.58 11.23
N GLU A 376 -23.09 1.63 10.34
CA GLU A 376 -22.04 0.84 9.68
C GLU A 376 -22.30 0.66 8.19
N VAL A 377 -21.22 0.54 7.42
CA VAL A 377 -21.27 0.25 5.98
C VAL A 377 -20.58 -1.08 5.71
N PHE A 378 -21.29 -1.99 5.04
CA PHE A 378 -20.76 -3.26 4.55
C PHE A 378 -20.87 -3.30 3.02
N GLU A 379 -19.73 -3.16 2.36
CA GLU A 379 -19.63 -3.21 0.89
C GLU A 379 -19.43 -4.64 0.37
N GLY A 380 -19.16 -5.58 1.27
CA GLY A 380 -18.86 -6.97 0.95
C GLY A 380 -20.05 -7.76 0.42
N LYS A 381 -19.76 -8.98 -0.02
CA LYS A 381 -20.76 -9.93 -0.49
C LYS A 381 -21.40 -10.66 0.69
N ILE A 382 -22.71 -10.83 0.67
CA ILE A 382 -23.41 -11.81 1.52
C ILE A 382 -23.81 -12.98 0.63
N ASP A 383 -23.34 -14.19 0.95
CA ASP A 383 -23.73 -15.38 0.21
C ASP A 383 -23.76 -16.70 1.00
N ASN A 384 -24.16 -17.76 0.29
CA ASN A 384 -24.10 -19.15 0.77
C ASN A 384 -22.84 -19.88 0.29
N SER A 385 -21.80 -19.16 -0.14
CA SER A 385 -20.53 -19.80 -0.44
C SER A 385 -19.94 -20.23 0.90
N GLY A 386 -20.33 -21.42 1.35
CA GLY A 386 -19.68 -22.03 2.50
C GLY A 386 -18.29 -22.48 2.12
N TYR A 387 -17.46 -22.68 3.14
CA TYR A 387 -16.11 -23.22 3.04
C TYR A 387 -15.97 -24.46 2.11
N LYS A 388 -17.05 -25.25 1.91
CA LYS A 388 -17.09 -26.39 0.96
C LYS A 388 -18.27 -26.39 -0.04
N LYS A 389 -18.70 -25.23 -0.56
CA LYS A 389 -19.77 -25.10 -1.60
C LYS A 389 -21.16 -25.67 -1.24
N ASN A 390 -21.43 -26.02 0.02
CA ASN A 390 -22.61 -26.81 0.41
C ASN A 390 -23.47 -26.20 1.54
N ALA A 391 -23.45 -24.88 1.76
CA ALA A 391 -24.31 -24.22 2.76
C ALA A 391 -25.73 -23.96 2.21
N LYS A 392 -26.76 -24.10 3.06
CA LYS A 392 -28.17 -24.01 2.65
C LYS A 392 -28.68 -22.57 2.62
N ALA A 393 -28.48 -21.80 3.69
CA ALA A 393 -28.92 -20.41 3.79
C ALA A 393 -28.14 -19.59 4.84
N THR A 394 -27.76 -18.37 4.47
CA THR A 394 -27.30 -17.30 5.39
C THR A 394 -28.50 -16.39 5.67
N HIS A 395 -29.03 -16.36 6.89
CA HIS A 395 -30.12 -15.49 7.32
C HIS A 395 -29.56 -14.23 7.99
N ILE A 396 -30.19 -13.08 7.72
CA ILE A 396 -29.75 -11.77 8.21
C ILE A 396 -30.86 -11.16 9.06
N HIS A 397 -30.51 -10.75 10.28
CA HIS A 397 -31.37 -10.06 11.23
C HIS A 397 -30.68 -8.76 11.66
N LYS A 398 -31.19 -7.62 11.20
CA LYS A 398 -30.69 -6.31 11.62
C LYS A 398 -31.33 -5.94 12.97
N VAL A 399 -30.49 -5.76 14.00
CA VAL A 399 -30.88 -5.41 15.37
C VAL A 399 -30.23 -4.11 15.82
N GLY A 400 -30.65 -3.57 16.97
CA GLY A 400 -30.15 -2.33 17.53
C GLY A 400 -30.56 -1.09 16.73
N THR A 401 -30.39 0.09 17.33
CA THR A 401 -30.96 1.35 16.83
C THR A 401 -30.17 2.01 15.71
N GLY A 402 -28.95 1.54 15.39
CA GLY A 402 -28.11 2.10 14.34
C GLY A 402 -28.59 1.77 12.91
N ASP A 403 -28.04 2.45 11.91
CA ASP A 403 -28.23 2.18 10.49
C ASP A 403 -27.14 1.25 9.96
N TRP A 404 -27.53 0.14 9.32
CA TRP A 404 -26.58 -0.74 8.65
C TRP A 404 -26.80 -0.68 7.15
N ARG A 405 -25.76 -0.34 6.40
CA ARG A 405 -25.84 -0.02 4.97
C ARG A 405 -25.13 -1.09 4.16
N LEU A 406 -25.87 -1.75 3.28
CA LEU A 406 -25.38 -2.75 2.34
C LEU A 406 -25.28 -2.13 0.95
N THR A 407 -24.04 -1.85 0.51
CA THR A 407 -23.79 -1.10 -0.72
C THR A 407 -23.35 -1.97 -1.90
N ASN A 408 -23.15 -3.27 -1.68
CA ASN A 408 -22.81 -4.20 -2.76
C ASN A 408 -23.97 -4.34 -3.74
N GLU A 409 -23.68 -4.25 -5.04
CA GLU A 409 -24.68 -4.37 -6.11
C GLU A 409 -25.39 -5.73 -6.15
N LYS A 410 -24.79 -6.81 -5.60
CA LYS A 410 -25.36 -8.17 -5.66
C LYS A 410 -25.16 -8.97 -4.36
N LEU A 411 -26.23 -9.11 -3.59
CA LEU A 411 -26.35 -10.01 -2.45
C LEU A 411 -27.09 -11.28 -2.90
N THR A 412 -26.44 -12.45 -2.90
CA THR A 412 -27.02 -13.66 -3.52
C THR A 412 -27.19 -14.82 -2.55
N ASN A 413 -28.32 -15.50 -2.64
CA ASN A 413 -28.68 -16.72 -1.91
C ASN A 413 -28.88 -16.52 -0.40
N VAL A 414 -29.33 -15.35 0.02
CA VAL A 414 -29.60 -15.14 1.44
C VAL A 414 -30.91 -15.85 1.82
N GLY A 415 -30.98 -16.42 3.02
CA GLY A 415 -32.20 -16.95 3.63
C GLY A 415 -33.17 -15.82 4.00
N ASN A 416 -33.75 -15.87 5.19
CA ASN A 416 -34.61 -14.81 5.70
C ASN A 416 -33.83 -13.50 5.86
N TYR A 417 -34.49 -12.39 5.53
CA TYR A 417 -34.07 -11.04 5.90
C TYR A 417 -35.07 -10.48 6.90
N SER A 418 -34.58 -10.03 8.05
CA SER A 418 -35.40 -9.30 9.02
C SER A 418 -34.72 -8.00 9.44
N VAL A 419 -35.52 -6.96 9.64
CA VAL A 419 -35.14 -5.74 10.34
C VAL A 419 -35.96 -5.72 11.63
N GLU A 420 -35.30 -6.02 12.74
CA GLU A 420 -35.94 -6.08 14.06
C GLU A 420 -35.95 -4.71 14.72
N GLU A 421 -34.87 -3.92 14.58
CA GLU A 421 -34.70 -2.59 15.14
C GLU A 421 -33.79 -1.71 14.26
N GLY A 422 -33.91 -0.38 14.43
CA GLY A 422 -33.08 0.60 13.72
C GLY A 422 -33.36 0.65 12.22
N SER A 423 -32.32 0.83 11.40
CA SER A 423 -32.46 0.90 9.94
C SER A 423 -31.54 -0.08 9.21
N LEU A 424 -32.04 -0.66 8.12
CA LEU A 424 -31.26 -1.42 7.15
C LEU A 424 -31.40 -0.71 5.79
N THR A 425 -30.31 -0.16 5.27
CA THR A 425 -30.29 0.45 3.94
C THR A 425 -29.63 -0.50 2.95
N ILE A 426 -30.29 -0.81 1.82
CA ILE A 426 -29.76 -1.74 0.81
C ILE A 426 -29.75 -1.03 -0.54
N LEU A 427 -28.59 -0.92 -1.20
CA LEU A 427 -28.47 -0.21 -2.50
C LEU A 427 -28.38 -1.15 -3.71
N GLY A 428 -28.39 -2.47 -3.50
CA GLY A 428 -28.19 -3.46 -4.55
C GLY A 428 -29.28 -4.54 -4.66
N GLN A 429 -29.05 -5.48 -5.56
CA GLN A 429 -29.94 -6.61 -5.81
C GLN A 429 -29.81 -7.66 -4.71
N VAL A 430 -30.95 -8.16 -4.21
CA VAL A 430 -31.04 -9.20 -3.18
C VAL A 430 -31.75 -10.43 -3.73
N THR A 431 -31.01 -11.52 -3.91
CA THR A 431 -31.63 -12.82 -4.15
C THR A 431 -31.82 -13.54 -2.82
N THR A 432 -33.02 -13.44 -2.28
CA THR A 432 -33.51 -14.28 -1.17
C THR A 432 -34.60 -15.20 -1.68
N THR A 433 -34.61 -16.46 -1.24
CA THR A 433 -35.71 -17.42 -1.50
C THR A 433 -36.71 -17.51 -0.35
N SER A 434 -36.54 -16.68 0.69
CA SER A 434 -37.29 -16.76 1.94
C SER A 434 -38.03 -15.45 2.22
N SER A 435 -38.48 -15.21 3.46
CA SER A 435 -39.31 -14.03 3.78
C SER A 435 -38.48 -12.78 4.04
N VAL A 436 -39.06 -11.61 3.75
CA VAL A 436 -38.56 -10.29 4.15
C VAL A 436 -39.46 -9.76 5.26
N ILE A 437 -38.90 -9.42 6.41
CA ILE A 437 -39.67 -9.00 7.59
C ILE A 437 -39.16 -7.64 8.07
N VAL A 438 -40.04 -6.67 8.27
CA VAL A 438 -39.70 -5.38 8.91
C VAL A 438 -40.59 -5.21 10.12
N LYS A 439 -40.01 -5.23 11.32
CA LYS A 439 -40.75 -5.13 12.59
C LYS A 439 -41.18 -3.68 12.86
N GLU A 440 -42.16 -3.54 13.74
CA GLU A 440 -42.62 -2.23 14.22
C GLU A 440 -41.44 -1.40 14.78
N GLY A 441 -41.38 -0.12 14.42
CA GLY A 441 -40.29 0.78 14.83
C GLY A 441 -38.98 0.63 14.06
N ALA A 442 -38.82 -0.42 13.24
CA ALA A 442 -37.66 -0.61 12.36
C ALA A 442 -37.89 -0.01 10.96
N SER A 443 -36.82 0.18 10.18
CA SER A 443 -36.90 0.73 8.83
C SER A 443 -36.08 -0.07 7.82
N LEU A 444 -36.67 -0.39 6.67
CA LEU A 444 -35.97 -0.86 5.49
C LEU A 444 -35.89 0.28 4.46
N LYS A 445 -34.67 0.58 4.02
CA LYS A 445 -34.37 1.72 3.15
C LYS A 445 -33.59 1.33 1.91
N GLY A 446 -33.45 2.27 0.98
CA GLY A 446 -32.60 2.15 -0.20
C GLY A 446 -33.35 1.66 -1.43
N ASN A 447 -32.61 0.99 -2.32
CA ASN A 447 -33.10 0.47 -3.59
C ASN A 447 -32.98 -1.07 -3.71
N PRO A 448 -33.42 -1.86 -2.71
CA PRO A 448 -33.31 -3.31 -2.78
C PRO A 448 -34.21 -3.90 -3.87
N VAL A 449 -33.65 -4.86 -4.60
CA VAL A 449 -34.40 -5.70 -5.55
C VAL A 449 -34.47 -7.14 -5.06
N PHE A 450 -35.60 -7.53 -4.47
CA PHE A 450 -35.84 -8.88 -3.96
C PHE A 450 -36.36 -9.81 -5.06
N THR A 451 -35.48 -10.66 -5.60
CA THR A 451 -35.78 -11.43 -6.84
C THR A 451 -36.59 -12.72 -6.62
N ALA A 452 -36.57 -13.34 -5.45
CA ALA A 452 -37.20 -14.64 -5.20
C ALA A 452 -37.88 -14.76 -3.82
N ALA A 453 -38.20 -13.63 -3.18
CA ALA A 453 -38.76 -13.62 -1.83
C ALA A 453 -40.11 -14.37 -1.79
N GLY A 454 -40.35 -15.15 -0.72
CA GLY A 454 -41.61 -15.90 -0.56
C GLY A 454 -42.77 -14.99 -0.15
N THR A 455 -42.59 -14.18 0.89
CA THR A 455 -43.57 -13.19 1.37
C THR A 455 -42.82 -12.05 2.06
N ALA A 456 -43.30 -10.81 1.90
CA ALA A 456 -42.82 -9.66 2.65
C ALA A 456 -43.85 -9.27 3.72
N GLU A 457 -43.45 -9.26 4.99
CA GLU A 457 -44.29 -8.91 6.14
C GLU A 457 -43.76 -7.62 6.77
N ILE A 458 -44.47 -6.51 6.56
CA ILE A 458 -44.01 -5.17 6.91
C ILE A 458 -44.90 -4.61 8.00
N SER A 459 -44.34 -4.43 9.20
CA SER A 459 -44.97 -3.74 10.34
C SER A 459 -44.26 -2.43 10.71
N GLY A 460 -43.08 -2.16 10.13
CA GLY A 460 -42.30 -0.93 10.31
C GLY A 460 -42.34 0.00 9.10
N ILE A 461 -41.23 0.68 8.85
CA ILE A 461 -41.11 1.71 7.82
C ILE A 461 -40.46 1.13 6.55
N LEU A 462 -41.07 1.39 5.40
CA LEU A 462 -40.41 1.31 4.10
C LEU A 462 -40.08 2.72 3.62
N GLU A 463 -38.82 2.96 3.28
CA GLU A 463 -38.33 4.23 2.76
C GLU A 463 -37.51 3.93 1.49
N PRO A 464 -38.16 3.75 0.33
CA PRO A 464 -37.44 3.62 -0.93
C PRO A 464 -36.52 4.83 -1.14
N GLY A 465 -35.42 4.60 -1.86
CA GLY A 465 -34.39 5.61 -1.96
C GLY A 465 -33.50 5.70 -0.73
N ASP A 466 -32.50 6.58 -0.80
CA ASP A 466 -31.43 6.69 0.19
C ASP A 466 -31.19 8.13 0.59
N SER A 467 -31.80 8.54 1.71
CA SER A 467 -31.78 9.91 2.21
C SER A 467 -30.40 10.54 2.48
N THR A 468 -29.32 9.75 2.37
CA THR A 468 -27.94 10.24 2.46
C THR A 468 -27.34 10.65 1.11
N LEU A 469 -27.96 10.28 -0.01
CA LEU A 469 -27.56 10.65 -1.36
C LEU A 469 -28.38 11.85 -1.83
N ASN A 470 -27.71 12.82 -2.46
CA ASN A 470 -28.42 13.91 -3.12
C ASN A 470 -29.29 13.32 -4.23
N ASN A 471 -30.58 13.63 -4.20
CA ASN A 471 -31.55 13.09 -5.14
C ASN A 471 -31.62 11.54 -5.06
N SER A 472 -32.29 11.07 -4.02
CA SER A 472 -32.26 9.68 -3.60
C SER A 472 -33.41 8.84 -4.11
N ILE A 473 -34.33 9.45 -4.84
CA ILE A 473 -35.55 8.83 -5.36
C ILE A 473 -35.24 7.47 -6.00
N GLY A 474 -35.91 6.43 -5.51
CA GLY A 474 -35.66 5.08 -5.96
C GLY A 474 -36.77 4.09 -5.67
N ALA A 475 -36.45 2.80 -5.61
CA ALA A 475 -37.45 1.74 -5.63
C ALA A 475 -37.09 0.55 -4.75
N ILE A 476 -38.05 0.10 -3.94
CA ILE A 476 -38.01 -1.21 -3.27
C ILE A 476 -38.80 -2.19 -4.14
N GLU A 477 -38.14 -3.21 -4.70
CA GLU A 477 -38.79 -4.18 -5.59
C GLU A 477 -38.95 -5.56 -4.96
N PHE A 478 -40.16 -6.12 -5.06
CA PHE A 478 -40.52 -7.49 -4.68
C PHE A 478 -40.96 -8.29 -5.91
N GLN A 479 -40.03 -8.95 -6.59
CA GLN A 479 -40.26 -9.50 -7.94
C GLN A 479 -41.01 -10.84 -7.98
N ASN A 480 -41.18 -11.53 -6.84
CA ASN A 480 -41.86 -12.83 -6.75
C ASN A 480 -42.61 -13.06 -5.42
N ALA A 481 -42.92 -11.98 -4.68
CA ALA A 481 -43.53 -12.07 -3.35
C ALA A 481 -44.89 -11.39 -3.29
N ASN A 482 -45.74 -11.86 -2.36
CA ASN A 482 -46.83 -11.06 -1.80
C ASN A 482 -46.25 -10.06 -0.79
N VAL A 483 -46.83 -8.87 -0.71
CA VAL A 483 -46.39 -7.80 0.20
C VAL A 483 -47.51 -7.46 1.18
N ASN A 484 -47.32 -7.82 2.44
CA ASN A 484 -48.30 -7.63 3.50
C ASN A 484 -47.88 -6.45 4.38
N ILE A 485 -48.49 -5.28 4.14
CA ILE A 485 -48.31 -4.06 4.92
C ILE A 485 -49.32 -4.08 6.08
N LYS A 486 -48.81 -4.17 7.32
CA LYS A 486 -49.60 -4.33 8.56
C LYS A 486 -50.04 -3.00 9.15
N GLU A 487 -50.95 -3.05 10.11
CA GLU A 487 -51.60 -1.90 10.77
C GLU A 487 -50.65 -0.81 11.28
N THR A 488 -49.41 -1.14 11.67
CA THR A 488 -48.43 -0.15 12.19
C THR A 488 -47.44 0.35 11.14
N ALA A 489 -47.50 -0.17 9.92
CA ALA A 489 -46.50 0.09 8.90
C ALA A 489 -46.66 1.47 8.25
N VAL A 490 -45.53 2.06 7.85
CA VAL A 490 -45.47 3.34 7.14
C VAL A 490 -44.65 3.18 5.86
N ILE A 491 -45.20 3.57 4.72
CA ILE A 491 -44.46 3.68 3.46
C ILE A 491 -44.20 5.16 3.20
N LYS A 492 -42.93 5.56 3.20
CA LYS A 492 -42.52 6.94 2.91
C LYS A 492 -42.16 7.09 1.44
N ILE A 493 -42.73 8.09 0.78
CA ILE A 493 -42.59 8.30 -0.66
C ILE A 493 -42.15 9.75 -0.94
N GLY A 494 -40.91 9.90 -1.41
CA GLY A 494 -40.35 11.14 -1.92
C GLY A 494 -40.81 11.45 -3.34
N LEU A 495 -41.17 12.71 -3.59
CA LEU A 495 -41.55 13.24 -4.90
C LEU A 495 -40.49 14.21 -5.41
N GLY A 496 -40.08 14.08 -6.67
CA GLY A 496 -39.09 14.94 -7.31
C GLY A 496 -39.43 15.30 -8.75
N GLN A 497 -38.45 15.76 -9.53
CA GLN A 497 -38.64 16.25 -10.90
C GLN A 497 -39.06 15.14 -11.88
N GLY A 498 -40.36 14.86 -11.98
CA GLY A 498 -40.90 13.85 -12.89
C GLY A 498 -40.57 12.41 -12.51
N ARG A 499 -40.17 12.19 -11.25
CA ARG A 499 -39.85 10.89 -10.65
C ARG A 499 -40.33 10.85 -9.20
N SER A 500 -40.54 9.66 -8.68
CA SER A 500 -40.98 9.41 -7.31
C SER A 500 -40.40 8.12 -6.78
N ASP A 501 -40.35 8.00 -5.46
CA ASP A 501 -40.11 6.72 -4.82
C ASP A 501 -41.20 5.71 -5.19
N GLN A 502 -40.80 4.44 -5.27
CA GLN A 502 -41.67 3.36 -5.71
C GLN A 502 -41.57 2.13 -4.82
N VAL A 503 -42.71 1.46 -4.65
CA VAL A 503 -42.77 0.07 -4.19
C VAL A 503 -43.26 -0.78 -5.36
N VAL A 504 -42.36 -1.63 -5.86
CA VAL A 504 -42.66 -2.53 -6.97
C VAL A 504 -43.03 -3.89 -6.41
N TYR A 505 -44.14 -4.48 -6.84
CA TYR A 505 -44.67 -5.73 -6.27
C TYR A 505 -45.14 -6.71 -7.36
N TYR A 506 -44.97 -8.01 -7.13
CA TYR A 506 -45.37 -9.04 -8.10
C TYR A 506 -46.72 -9.68 -7.81
N GLY A 507 -46.96 -10.06 -6.56
CA GLY A 507 -48.16 -10.78 -6.13
C GLY A 507 -49.28 -9.85 -5.65
N THR A 508 -49.97 -10.26 -4.60
CA THR A 508 -50.94 -9.41 -3.91
C THR A 508 -50.21 -8.52 -2.90
N THR A 509 -50.48 -7.22 -2.95
CA THR A 509 -50.09 -6.25 -1.92
C THR A 509 -51.30 -5.94 -1.05
N THR A 510 -51.28 -6.33 0.22
CA THR A 510 -52.35 -6.03 1.18
C THR A 510 -51.94 -4.86 2.06
N LEU A 511 -52.78 -3.82 2.11
CA LEU A 511 -52.64 -2.65 2.96
C LEU A 511 -53.67 -2.73 4.09
N SER A 512 -53.23 -3.13 5.28
CA SER A 512 -54.13 -3.33 6.42
C SER A 512 -54.69 -2.00 6.92
N ALA A 513 -55.90 -2.03 7.51
CA ALA A 513 -56.45 -0.89 8.24
C ALA A 513 -55.42 -0.35 9.26
N GLY A 514 -55.19 0.96 9.25
CA GLY A 514 -54.24 1.64 10.14
C GLY A 514 -52.82 1.85 9.56
N SER A 515 -52.44 1.11 8.51
CA SER A 515 -51.18 1.38 7.78
C SER A 515 -51.20 2.75 7.11
N LYS A 516 -50.01 3.31 6.81
CA LYS A 516 -49.89 4.66 6.23
C LYS A 516 -49.02 4.71 4.99
N ILE A 517 -49.37 5.59 4.05
CA ILE A 517 -48.49 6.06 2.97
C ILE A 517 -48.25 7.57 3.17
N GLU A 518 -47.01 7.95 3.43
CA GLU A 518 -46.59 9.33 3.68
C GLU A 518 -45.87 9.91 2.44
N PHE A 519 -46.44 10.95 1.86
CA PHE A 519 -45.85 11.67 0.73
C PHE A 519 -45.13 12.93 1.18
N PHE A 520 -43.91 13.13 0.70
CA PHE A 520 -43.13 14.34 0.92
C PHE A 520 -42.46 14.83 -0.37
N VAL A 521 -42.20 16.13 -0.44
CA VAL A 521 -41.45 16.74 -1.55
C VAL A 521 -39.98 16.57 -1.25
N GLU A 522 -39.29 15.80 -2.08
CA GLU A 522 -37.86 15.56 -1.96
C GLU A 522 -37.07 16.66 -2.70
N GLU A 523 -37.53 17.02 -3.91
CA GLU A 523 -36.92 18.04 -4.77
C GLU A 523 -37.90 19.21 -5.01
N ASN A 524 -37.40 20.46 -4.97
CA ASN A 524 -38.20 21.70 -5.08
C ASN A 524 -39.00 21.88 -6.39
N THR A 525 -38.90 20.95 -7.33
CA THR A 525 -39.43 21.05 -8.71
C THR A 525 -40.81 20.42 -8.91
N VAL A 526 -41.39 19.79 -7.88
CA VAL A 526 -42.72 19.17 -7.95
C VAL A 526 -43.81 20.24 -8.08
N LYS A 527 -44.67 20.15 -9.10
CA LYS A 527 -45.71 21.16 -9.39
C LYS A 527 -47.09 20.53 -9.58
N ALA A 528 -48.12 21.37 -9.49
CA ALA A 528 -49.49 20.98 -9.81
C ALA A 528 -49.60 20.38 -11.23
N GLY A 529 -50.30 19.26 -11.35
CA GLY A 529 -50.47 18.49 -12.57
C GLY A 529 -49.43 17.41 -12.80
N ASP A 530 -48.34 17.36 -12.01
CA ASP A 530 -47.37 16.26 -12.11
C ASP A 530 -48.03 14.94 -11.69
N GLN A 531 -47.68 13.86 -12.39
CA GLN A 531 -48.18 12.51 -12.13
C GLN A 531 -47.04 11.57 -11.76
N PHE A 532 -47.26 10.75 -10.74
CA PHE A 532 -46.25 9.84 -10.20
C PHE A 532 -46.82 8.43 -10.06
N ARG A 533 -45.97 7.42 -10.28
CA ARG A 533 -46.28 6.00 -10.08
C ARG A 533 -45.61 5.55 -8.79
N ILE A 534 -46.39 5.03 -7.86
CA ILE A 534 -45.96 4.74 -6.49
C ILE A 534 -45.98 3.24 -6.23
N LEU A 535 -47.14 2.61 -6.39
CA LEU A 535 -47.33 1.18 -6.27
C LEU A 535 -47.31 0.58 -7.68
N VAL A 536 -46.22 -0.09 -8.05
CA VAL A 536 -45.98 -0.53 -9.43
C VAL A 536 -45.98 -2.06 -9.53
N PRO A 537 -46.82 -2.68 -10.37
CA PRO A 537 -46.74 -4.12 -10.59
C PRO A 537 -45.46 -4.52 -11.34
N TYR A 538 -44.77 -5.58 -10.91
CA TYR A 538 -43.54 -6.09 -11.53
C TYR A 538 -43.85 -6.78 -12.87
N GLN A 539 -43.05 -6.46 -13.90
CA GLN A 539 -43.18 -7.00 -15.27
C GLN A 539 -44.59 -6.96 -15.85
N ASP A 540 -45.41 -6.01 -15.41
CA ASP A 540 -46.78 -5.91 -15.86
C ASP A 540 -47.55 -7.25 -15.66
N ASN A 541 -47.38 -7.88 -14.48
CA ASN A 541 -48.04 -9.14 -14.16
C ASN A 541 -49.57 -8.99 -14.07
N ALA A 542 -50.28 -9.69 -14.95
CA ALA A 542 -51.73 -9.69 -15.06
C ALA A 542 -52.49 -9.99 -13.74
N ASN A 543 -51.84 -10.70 -12.82
CA ASN A 543 -52.44 -11.18 -11.58
C ASN A 543 -52.04 -10.36 -10.33
N ALA A 544 -51.21 -9.31 -10.48
CA ALA A 544 -50.87 -8.44 -9.37
C ALA A 544 -52.11 -7.66 -8.90
N SER A 545 -52.28 -7.45 -7.59
CA SER A 545 -53.44 -6.76 -7.02
C SER A 545 -53.07 -5.95 -5.78
N VAL A 546 -53.81 -4.87 -5.51
CA VAL A 546 -53.69 -4.10 -4.27
C VAL A 546 -55.00 -4.23 -3.51
N LEU A 547 -54.95 -4.79 -2.30
CA LEU A 547 -56.09 -4.90 -1.40
C LEU A 547 -55.96 -3.82 -0.34
N ASP A 548 -56.68 -2.72 -0.51
CA ASP A 548 -56.81 -1.68 0.51
C ASP A 548 -57.92 -2.03 1.50
N GLU A 549 -57.54 -2.25 2.77
CA GLU A 549 -58.46 -2.52 3.88
C GLU A 549 -58.67 -1.28 4.77
N GLY A 550 -58.21 -0.10 4.36
CA GLY A 550 -58.35 1.16 5.10
C GLY A 550 -57.01 1.84 5.42
N CYS A 551 -56.09 1.89 4.45
CA CYS A 551 -54.82 2.58 4.52
C CYS A 551 -55.01 4.11 4.59
N GLU A 552 -54.24 4.78 5.44
CA GLU A 552 -54.23 6.24 5.56
C GLU A 552 -53.21 6.85 4.58
N VAL A 553 -53.65 7.80 3.75
CA VAL A 553 -52.74 8.61 2.91
C VAL A 553 -52.48 9.94 3.61
N VAL A 554 -51.21 10.20 3.90
CA VAL A 554 -50.74 11.41 4.59
C VAL A 554 -49.81 12.18 3.67
N CYS A 555 -49.98 13.50 3.60
CA CYS A 555 -49.11 14.38 2.82
C CYS A 555 -48.37 15.36 3.73
N GLN A 556 -47.14 15.71 3.35
CA GLN A 556 -46.41 16.83 3.93
C GLN A 556 -47.27 18.11 3.90
N GLU A 557 -47.17 18.92 4.96
CA GLU A 557 -47.86 20.21 5.00
C GLU A 557 -47.51 21.06 3.77
N GLY A 558 -48.55 21.51 3.05
CA GLY A 558 -48.41 22.28 1.81
C GLY A 558 -48.40 21.45 0.53
N LEU A 559 -48.42 20.11 0.60
CA LEU A 559 -48.61 19.20 -0.53
C LEU A 559 -50.03 18.64 -0.54
N GLU A 560 -50.70 18.71 -1.69
CA GLU A 560 -52.03 18.16 -1.91
C GLU A 560 -52.01 17.26 -3.16
N ILE A 561 -52.52 16.04 -3.05
CA ILE A 561 -52.51 15.04 -4.12
C ILE A 561 -53.89 14.42 -4.34
N ASP A 562 -54.20 14.09 -5.59
CA ASP A 562 -55.27 13.18 -5.97
C ASP A 562 -54.71 11.76 -6.00
N TYR A 563 -55.20 10.91 -5.11
CA TYR A 563 -54.81 9.51 -4.98
C TYR A 563 -55.95 8.55 -5.38
N THR A 564 -56.97 9.01 -6.11
CA THR A 564 -58.12 8.20 -6.56
C THR A 564 -57.68 6.91 -7.27
N ASN A 565 -56.55 6.98 -7.99
CA ASN A 565 -56.02 5.86 -8.77
C ASN A 565 -54.94 5.04 -8.03
N LEU A 566 -54.57 5.42 -6.81
CA LEU A 566 -53.48 4.78 -6.07
C LEU A 566 -53.81 3.32 -5.72
N PHE A 567 -55.06 3.04 -5.34
CA PHE A 567 -55.55 1.71 -4.94
C PHE A 567 -56.40 1.02 -6.01
N ALA A 568 -56.46 1.58 -7.22
CA ALA A 568 -57.23 0.96 -8.31
C ALA A 568 -56.57 -0.37 -8.72
N ASP A 569 -57.37 -1.40 -8.98
CA ASP A 569 -56.86 -2.65 -9.54
C ASP A 569 -56.22 -2.41 -10.92
N PRO A 570 -55.12 -3.12 -11.25
CA PRO A 570 -54.53 -3.04 -12.57
C PRO A 570 -55.50 -3.56 -13.63
N GLN A 571 -56.11 -2.65 -14.40
CA GLN A 571 -56.92 -3.02 -15.57
C GLN A 571 -56.01 -3.20 -16.80
N TRP A 572 -55.87 -4.45 -17.22
CA TRP A 572 -55.11 -4.84 -18.41
C TRP A 572 -55.91 -4.55 -19.67
N VAL A 573 -55.70 -3.37 -20.27
CA VAL A 573 -56.25 -3.05 -21.59
C VAL A 573 -55.30 -3.60 -22.66
N GLU A 574 -55.78 -4.55 -23.47
CA GLU A 574 -55.02 -5.15 -24.56
C GLU A 574 -54.69 -4.09 -25.63
N GLY A 575 -53.41 -3.71 -25.75
CA GLY A 575 -52.92 -2.81 -26.81
C GLY A 575 -52.59 -1.36 -26.41
N GLU A 576 -52.74 -0.96 -25.14
CA GLU A 576 -52.25 0.33 -24.63
C GLU A 576 -51.10 0.14 -23.63
N GLU A 577 -50.09 1.01 -23.66
CA GLU A 577 -49.07 1.08 -22.61
C GLU A 577 -49.72 1.54 -21.28
N LYS A 578 -50.01 0.55 -20.43
CA LYS A 578 -50.00 0.57 -18.96
C LYS A 578 -51.18 1.23 -18.23
N ALA A 579 -51.72 0.47 -17.28
CA ALA A 579 -52.85 0.80 -16.42
C ALA A 579 -52.59 2.04 -15.54
N ILE A 580 -53.64 2.82 -15.32
CA ILE A 580 -53.70 4.04 -14.47
C ILE A 580 -53.50 3.72 -12.97
N CYS A 581 -53.53 2.44 -12.58
CA CYS A 581 -53.38 1.98 -11.19
C CYS A 581 -52.05 2.38 -10.54
N GLY A 582 -52.07 2.63 -9.22
CA GLY A 582 -50.88 2.97 -8.45
C GLY A 582 -50.34 4.38 -8.72
N THR A 583 -51.15 5.25 -9.32
CA THR A 583 -50.76 6.63 -9.65
C THR A 583 -51.36 7.67 -8.70
N ILE A 584 -50.63 8.76 -8.53
CA ILE A 584 -51.12 9.99 -7.91
C ILE A 584 -50.95 11.16 -8.87
N THR A 585 -51.75 12.22 -8.70
CA THR A 585 -51.57 13.50 -9.39
C THR A 585 -51.44 14.62 -8.36
N VAL A 586 -50.45 15.50 -8.50
CA VAL A 586 -50.31 16.66 -7.61
C VAL A 586 -51.39 17.69 -7.92
N ILE A 587 -52.20 18.04 -6.92
CA ILE A 587 -53.24 19.08 -7.02
C ILE A 587 -52.60 20.46 -6.78
N SER A 588 -51.85 20.59 -5.69
CA SER A 588 -51.13 21.80 -5.32
C SER A 588 -49.86 21.46 -4.55
N ASN A 589 -48.82 22.27 -4.71
CA ASN A 589 -47.58 22.14 -3.94
C ASN A 589 -47.07 23.52 -3.52
N THR A 590 -46.97 23.72 -2.21
CA THR A 590 -46.31 24.85 -1.55
C THR A 590 -45.23 24.38 -0.56
N ALA A 591 -45.06 23.07 -0.43
CA ALA A 591 -44.04 22.46 0.41
C ALA A 591 -42.66 22.64 -0.21
N GLN A 592 -41.65 22.90 0.64
CA GLN A 592 -40.26 22.93 0.22
C GLN A 592 -39.68 21.50 0.19
N GLY A 593 -38.88 21.24 -0.84
CA GLY A 593 -38.10 20.02 -1.01
C GLY A 593 -37.07 19.87 0.10
N ILE A 594 -37.01 18.68 0.69
CA ILE A 594 -36.17 18.42 1.86
C ILE A 594 -34.66 18.48 1.52
N TYR A 595 -34.25 18.16 0.27
CA TYR A 595 -32.84 18.28 -0.16
C TYR A 595 -32.51 19.58 -0.92
N GLY A 596 -33.50 20.43 -1.18
CA GLY A 596 -33.31 21.67 -1.93
C GLY A 596 -33.04 22.92 -1.08
N SER A 597 -32.65 22.78 0.19
CA SER A 597 -32.52 23.93 1.11
C SER A 597 -31.10 24.21 1.64
N GLU A 598 -30.16 23.28 1.52
CA GLU A 598 -28.77 23.53 1.91
C GLU A 598 -27.92 23.92 0.70
N ALA A 599 -27.60 25.20 0.59
CA ALA A 599 -26.67 25.67 -0.43
C ALA A 599 -25.27 25.06 -0.27
N ALA A 600 -24.48 25.06 -1.35
CA ALA A 600 -23.09 24.60 -1.34
C ALA A 600 -22.25 25.37 -0.30
N LYS A 601 -21.48 24.64 0.51
CA LYS A 601 -20.60 25.17 1.55
C LYS A 601 -19.15 24.84 1.21
N VAL A 602 -18.24 25.77 1.45
CA VAL A 602 -16.80 25.51 1.35
C VAL A 602 -16.42 24.53 2.46
N LYS A 603 -15.94 23.34 2.09
CA LYS A 603 -15.51 22.28 3.01
C LYS A 603 -14.06 22.47 3.42
N GLU A 604 -13.22 22.85 2.46
CA GLU A 604 -11.79 23.05 2.65
C GLU A 604 -11.30 24.11 1.67
N MET A 605 -10.19 24.76 2.03
CA MET A 605 -9.55 25.78 1.21
C MET A 605 -8.04 25.66 1.34
N THR A 606 -7.35 25.73 0.20
CA THR A 606 -5.90 25.74 0.13
C THR A 606 -5.43 26.93 -0.71
N PRO A 607 -4.58 27.82 -0.19
CA PRO A 607 -4.10 27.88 1.20
C PRO A 607 -5.23 28.09 2.21
N ALA A 608 -5.03 27.67 3.46
CA ALA A 608 -6.00 27.91 4.53
C ALA A 608 -6.13 29.41 4.85
N GLU A 609 -7.23 29.82 5.47
CA GLU A 609 -7.40 31.22 5.89
C GLU A 609 -6.28 31.64 6.85
N GLY A 610 -5.79 32.86 6.69
CA GLY A 610 -4.66 33.42 7.43
C GLY A 610 -3.29 32.94 6.95
N ALA A 611 -3.23 32.06 5.94
CA ALA A 611 -1.96 31.63 5.37
C ALA A 611 -1.24 32.78 4.64
N TYR A 612 0.08 32.65 4.56
CA TYR A 612 0.94 33.52 3.78
C TYR A 612 0.83 33.19 2.29
N VAL A 613 0.60 34.21 1.45
CA VAL A 613 0.49 34.11 -0.01
C VAL A 613 1.27 35.24 -0.69
N GLY A 614 1.71 35.04 -1.93
CA GLY A 614 2.43 36.04 -2.72
C GLY A 614 1.51 36.98 -3.50
N THR A 615 2.08 37.82 -4.38
CA THR A 615 1.33 38.70 -5.30
C THR A 615 0.70 37.97 -6.50
N SER A 616 1.03 36.69 -6.65
CA SER A 616 0.46 35.76 -7.63
C SER A 616 0.41 34.34 -7.04
N GLY A 617 -0.58 33.55 -7.43
CA GLY A 617 -0.76 32.20 -6.92
C GLY A 617 -2.12 31.63 -7.29
N ALA A 618 -2.53 30.59 -6.55
CA ALA A 618 -3.84 29.96 -6.68
C ALA A 618 -4.49 29.80 -5.31
N ILE A 619 -5.81 30.05 -5.23
CA ILE A 619 -6.65 29.64 -4.10
C ILE A 619 -7.60 28.56 -4.61
N VAL A 620 -7.58 27.40 -3.98
CA VAL A 620 -8.43 26.26 -4.30
C VAL A 620 -9.45 26.10 -3.19
N LEU A 621 -10.73 26.11 -3.53
CA LEU A 621 -11.83 25.82 -2.62
C LEU A 621 -12.48 24.50 -3.05
N THR A 622 -12.66 23.58 -2.12
CA THR A 622 -13.46 22.38 -2.33
C THR A 622 -14.79 22.58 -1.63
N TYR A 623 -15.88 22.44 -2.37
CA TYR A 623 -17.24 22.50 -1.86
C TYR A 623 -17.70 21.10 -1.41
N ASP A 624 -18.68 21.08 -0.52
CA ASP A 624 -19.34 19.86 -0.04
C ASP A 624 -20.18 19.14 -1.11
N LYS A 625 -20.41 19.79 -2.26
CA LYS A 625 -21.15 19.27 -3.42
C LYS A 625 -20.64 19.89 -4.72
N GLU A 626 -21.06 19.33 -5.86
CA GLU A 626 -20.76 19.89 -7.17
C GLU A 626 -21.28 21.33 -7.31
N VAL A 627 -20.48 22.17 -7.97
CA VAL A 627 -20.78 23.59 -8.14
C VAL A 627 -20.63 24.05 -9.58
N LEU A 628 -21.34 25.11 -9.90
CA LEU A 628 -21.35 25.76 -11.21
C LEU A 628 -20.99 27.24 -11.07
N ARG A 629 -20.56 27.83 -12.18
CA ARG A 629 -20.30 29.27 -12.24
C ARG A 629 -21.62 30.03 -12.28
N GLY A 630 -21.84 30.90 -11.31
CA GLY A 630 -23.00 31.80 -11.26
C GLY A 630 -22.68 33.23 -11.72
N THR A 631 -23.37 34.21 -11.12
CA THR A 631 -23.24 35.64 -11.44
C THR A 631 -22.54 36.41 -10.32
N GLY A 632 -21.56 37.24 -10.68
CA GLY A 632 -20.83 38.10 -9.73
C GLY A 632 -19.33 37.93 -9.83
N ASP A 633 -18.60 39.00 -9.50
CA ASP A 633 -17.14 39.05 -9.61
C ASP A 633 -16.49 38.44 -8.38
N ILE A 634 -15.68 37.39 -8.58
CA ILE A 634 -14.83 36.83 -7.54
C ILE A 634 -13.54 37.64 -7.49
N THR A 635 -13.25 38.25 -6.35
CA THR A 635 -12.09 39.15 -6.22
C THR A 635 -11.08 38.67 -5.21
N VAL A 636 -9.79 38.88 -5.47
CA VAL A 636 -8.69 38.73 -4.50
C VAL A 636 -7.98 40.08 -4.39
N GLY A 637 -7.92 40.64 -3.18
CA GLY A 637 -7.34 41.97 -2.96
C GLY A 637 -8.06 43.08 -3.74
N GLY A 638 -9.35 42.90 -4.04
CA GLY A 638 -10.17 43.82 -4.84
C GLY A 638 -10.00 43.72 -6.36
N VAL A 639 -9.18 42.79 -6.87
CA VAL A 639 -9.03 42.51 -8.30
C VAL A 639 -9.84 41.28 -8.68
N ALA A 640 -10.66 41.37 -9.73
CA ALA A 640 -11.50 40.26 -10.18
C ALA A 640 -10.72 39.20 -10.96
N PHE A 641 -11.01 37.93 -10.70
CA PHE A 641 -10.43 36.77 -11.39
C PHE A 641 -11.53 35.77 -11.75
N GLU A 642 -11.41 35.16 -12.94
CA GLU A 642 -12.32 34.10 -13.35
C GLU A 642 -11.82 32.75 -12.80
N PRO A 643 -12.67 31.98 -12.08
CA PRO A 643 -12.27 30.69 -11.55
C PRO A 643 -12.25 29.61 -12.62
N VAL A 644 -11.47 28.56 -12.38
CA VAL A 644 -11.56 27.27 -13.06
C VAL A 644 -12.36 26.33 -12.16
N ILE A 645 -13.49 25.82 -12.65
CA ILE A 645 -14.38 24.93 -11.90
C ILE A 645 -14.34 23.53 -12.50
N SER A 646 -14.16 22.53 -11.63
CA SER A 646 -14.22 21.10 -11.98
C SER A 646 -14.94 20.36 -10.85
N GLU A 647 -16.15 19.87 -11.13
CA GLU A 647 -17.02 19.22 -10.13
C GLU A 647 -17.26 20.10 -8.90
N ASN A 648 -16.74 19.72 -7.74
CA ASN A 648 -16.84 20.46 -6.48
C ASN A 648 -15.63 21.36 -6.19
N VAL A 649 -14.65 21.47 -7.10
CA VAL A 649 -13.42 22.22 -6.89
C VAL A 649 -13.41 23.52 -7.70
N VAL A 650 -13.17 24.63 -7.01
CA VAL A 650 -13.05 25.97 -7.59
C VAL A 650 -11.62 26.48 -7.39
N THR A 651 -10.90 26.70 -8.48
CA THR A 651 -9.52 27.24 -8.47
C THR A 651 -9.48 28.67 -8.97
N ILE A 652 -9.04 29.60 -8.13
CA ILE A 652 -8.88 31.02 -8.44
C ILE A 652 -7.40 31.30 -8.64
N ASN A 653 -6.98 31.41 -9.91
CA ASN A 653 -5.62 31.79 -10.26
C ASN A 653 -5.49 33.31 -10.30
N PHE A 654 -4.71 33.88 -9.38
CA PHE A 654 -4.52 35.32 -9.26
C PHE A 654 -3.09 35.75 -9.60
N LYS A 655 -2.94 36.97 -10.11
CA LYS A 655 -1.64 37.58 -10.43
C LYS A 655 -1.73 39.10 -10.42
N GLY A 656 -0.60 39.77 -10.16
CA GLY A 656 -0.50 41.23 -10.25
C GLY A 656 -1.19 41.96 -9.09
N LEU A 657 -1.25 41.34 -7.91
CA LEU A 657 -1.77 41.98 -6.71
C LEU A 657 -0.76 43.00 -6.14
N SER A 658 -1.25 43.96 -5.36
CA SER A 658 -0.44 45.04 -4.77
C SER A 658 0.57 44.53 -3.73
N THR A 659 1.80 45.02 -3.78
CA THR A 659 2.85 44.75 -2.78
C THR A 659 2.74 45.62 -1.52
N GLU A 660 1.91 46.67 -1.54
CA GLU A 660 1.84 47.71 -0.51
C GLU A 660 0.82 47.40 0.61
N VAL A 661 0.32 46.16 0.70
CA VAL A 661 -0.67 45.73 1.69
C VAL A 661 -0.06 44.72 2.66
N GLU A 662 -0.72 44.46 3.80
CA GLU A 662 -0.31 43.41 4.74
C GLU A 662 -0.92 42.04 4.40
N GLY A 663 -1.89 42.00 3.49
CA GLY A 663 -2.64 40.81 3.13
C GLY A 663 -3.73 41.07 2.09
N TYR A 664 -4.34 40.01 1.59
CA TYR A 664 -5.42 40.07 0.59
C TYR A 664 -6.70 39.46 1.14
N GLU A 665 -7.85 40.03 0.76
CA GLU A 665 -9.16 39.41 1.00
C GLU A 665 -9.65 38.75 -0.29
N LEU A 666 -9.97 37.45 -0.22
CA LEU A 666 -10.82 36.78 -1.19
C LEU A 666 -12.27 37.12 -0.87
N ILE A 667 -13.02 37.55 -1.89
CA ILE A 667 -14.46 37.76 -1.82
C ILE A 667 -15.12 36.98 -2.96
N ILE A 668 -15.98 36.04 -2.59
CA ILE A 668 -16.91 35.35 -3.49
C ILE A 668 -18.30 35.89 -3.14
N PRO A 669 -18.90 36.78 -3.95
CA PRO A 669 -20.21 37.32 -3.63
C PRO A 669 -21.28 36.24 -3.73
N GLU A 670 -22.40 36.46 -3.03
CA GLU A 670 -23.58 35.59 -3.12
C GLU A 670 -24.02 35.46 -4.58
N GLY A 671 -24.24 34.22 -5.02
CA GLY A 671 -24.62 33.91 -6.41
C GLY A 671 -23.45 33.78 -7.39
N ALA A 672 -22.19 34.10 -7.02
CA ALA A 672 -21.05 33.89 -7.92
C ALA A 672 -20.73 32.42 -8.18
N ILE A 673 -21.10 31.56 -7.22
CA ILE A 673 -21.05 30.10 -7.29
C ILE A 673 -22.45 29.57 -7.00
N LEU A 674 -22.93 28.68 -7.86
CA LEU A 674 -24.20 27.98 -7.73
C LEU A 674 -23.93 26.50 -7.43
N ASP A 675 -24.88 25.80 -6.84
CA ASP A 675 -24.88 24.34 -6.89
C ASP A 675 -25.36 23.83 -8.26
N ALA A 676 -25.40 22.52 -8.44
CA ALA A 676 -25.90 21.87 -9.66
C ALA A 676 -27.40 22.16 -9.97
N TYR A 677 -28.13 22.81 -9.06
CA TYR A 677 -29.56 23.09 -9.14
C TYR A 677 -29.87 24.60 -9.20
N ASP A 678 -28.88 25.42 -9.57
CA ASP A 678 -28.96 26.89 -9.65
C ASP A 678 -29.25 27.60 -8.31
N ASN A 679 -29.08 26.93 -7.17
CA ASN A 679 -29.14 27.62 -5.88
C ASN A 679 -27.80 28.32 -5.61
N ALA A 680 -27.86 29.60 -5.23
CA ALA A 680 -26.67 30.32 -4.80
C ALA A 680 -26.04 29.67 -3.57
N ALA A 681 -24.71 29.49 -3.56
CA ALA A 681 -23.96 29.20 -2.33
C ALA A 681 -24.37 30.22 -1.25
N THR A 682 -24.78 29.75 -0.06
CA THR A 682 -25.38 30.63 0.96
C THR A 682 -24.36 31.65 1.47
N LYS A 683 -24.71 32.94 1.35
CA LYS A 683 -23.94 34.13 1.76
C LYS A 683 -22.61 34.31 1.02
N ALA A 684 -22.19 35.57 0.89
CA ALA A 684 -20.86 35.89 0.38
C ALA A 684 -19.77 35.20 1.22
N TYR A 685 -18.87 34.46 0.57
CA TYR A 685 -17.72 33.84 1.22
C TYR A 685 -16.54 34.80 1.21
N LYS A 686 -15.88 34.90 2.35
CA LYS A 686 -14.71 35.77 2.55
C LYS A 686 -13.60 34.98 3.23
N ALA A 687 -12.38 35.19 2.77
CA ALA A 687 -11.19 34.67 3.44
C ALA A 687 -10.07 35.70 3.38
N SER A 688 -9.34 35.87 4.48
CA SER A 688 -8.18 36.76 4.53
C SER A 688 -6.89 35.96 4.44
N PHE A 689 -5.92 36.48 3.70
CA PHE A 689 -4.57 35.91 3.56
C PHE A 689 -3.54 36.97 3.95
N LEU A 690 -2.41 36.55 4.51
CA LEU A 690 -1.29 37.43 4.80
C LEU A 690 -0.38 37.51 3.57
N LEU A 691 0.15 38.69 3.27
CA LEU A 691 1.16 38.82 2.23
C LEU A 691 2.49 38.35 2.81
N ASP A 692 3.08 37.32 2.21
CA ASP A 692 4.46 36.97 2.52
C ASP A 692 5.40 37.99 1.89
N LYS A 693 6.22 38.61 2.72
CA LYS A 693 7.24 39.59 2.31
C LYS A 693 8.64 39.11 2.69
N VAL A 694 8.76 37.91 3.27
CA VAL A 694 10.03 37.37 3.73
C VAL A 694 10.65 36.64 2.56
N ASN A 695 11.88 37.04 2.22
CA ASN A 695 12.65 36.33 1.21
C ASN A 695 13.29 35.09 1.85
N PRO A 696 13.38 33.96 1.14
CA PRO A 696 14.06 32.77 1.64
C PRO A 696 15.54 33.10 1.91
N ALA A 697 16.01 32.77 3.11
CA ALA A 697 17.37 33.03 3.53
C ALA A 697 18.25 31.79 3.32
N PHE A 698 19.41 32.01 2.72
CA PHE A 698 20.43 30.97 2.58
C PHE A 698 21.01 30.62 3.96
N VAL A 699 21.04 29.34 4.30
CA VAL A 699 21.49 28.82 5.60
C VAL A 699 22.89 28.23 5.50
N GLU A 700 23.08 27.24 4.63
CA GLU A 700 24.35 26.54 4.50
C GLU A 700 24.51 25.88 3.12
N GLN A 701 25.73 25.42 2.84
CA GLN A 701 26.08 24.70 1.62
C GLN A 701 26.94 23.49 1.94
N SER A 702 26.77 22.40 1.19
CA SER A 702 27.51 21.15 1.39
C SER A 702 29.01 21.26 1.08
N VAL A 703 29.42 22.30 0.34
CA VAL A 703 30.80 22.59 -0.03
C VAL A 703 31.11 24.01 0.44
N ALA A 704 32.05 24.19 1.36
CA ALA A 704 32.43 25.53 1.82
C ALA A 704 33.13 26.34 0.72
N ASN A 705 33.00 27.67 0.76
CA ASN A 705 33.66 28.55 -0.21
C ASN A 705 35.19 28.37 -0.19
N ASP A 706 35.78 28.48 -1.38
CA ASP A 706 37.22 28.39 -1.65
C ASP A 706 37.85 27.05 -1.23
N THR A 707 37.03 26.00 -1.11
CA THR A 707 37.50 24.64 -0.83
C THR A 707 37.83 23.87 -2.09
N GLU A 708 38.64 22.82 -1.91
CA GLU A 708 38.97 21.86 -2.96
C GLU A 708 37.94 20.73 -2.98
N ILE A 709 37.35 20.43 -4.14
CA ILE A 709 36.40 19.33 -4.35
C ILE A 709 36.88 18.35 -5.42
N SER A 710 36.26 17.18 -5.49
CA SER A 710 36.50 16.24 -6.58
C SER A 710 36.13 16.85 -7.93
N TRP A 711 36.94 16.56 -8.95
CA TRP A 711 36.66 16.88 -10.36
C TRP A 711 35.57 15.99 -10.97
N ALA A 712 35.21 14.87 -10.32
CA ALA A 712 34.18 13.96 -10.81
C ALA A 712 32.78 14.61 -10.74
N ASP A 713 31.90 14.23 -11.66
CA ASP A 713 30.51 14.70 -11.68
C ASP A 713 29.87 14.48 -10.30
N GLY A 714 29.15 15.49 -9.83
CA GLY A 714 28.63 15.50 -8.47
C GLY A 714 27.55 16.53 -8.26
N LYS A 715 27.25 16.80 -6.98
CA LYS A 715 26.24 17.78 -6.59
C LYS A 715 26.70 18.62 -5.41
N ILE A 716 26.27 19.87 -5.40
CA ILE A 716 26.40 20.78 -4.26
C ILE A 716 25.00 21.09 -3.77
N THR A 717 24.74 20.88 -2.49
CA THR A 717 23.45 21.18 -1.87
C THR A 717 23.53 22.56 -1.23
N LEU A 718 22.60 23.44 -1.60
CA LEU A 718 22.34 24.72 -0.92
C LEU A 718 21.09 24.56 -0.07
N THR A 719 21.15 24.90 1.20
CA THR A 719 20.03 24.80 2.14
C THR A 719 19.52 26.20 2.48
N PHE A 720 18.21 26.36 2.50
CA PHE A 720 17.49 27.57 2.88
C PHE A 720 16.70 27.34 4.17
N ASP A 721 16.28 28.41 4.83
CA ASP A 721 15.52 28.36 6.09
C ASP A 721 14.06 27.93 5.86
N GLU A 722 13.58 28.02 4.63
CA GLU A 722 12.25 27.63 4.18
C GLU A 722 12.25 26.85 2.86
N ASN A 723 11.06 26.41 2.42
CA ASN A 723 10.91 25.64 1.19
C ASN A 723 11.11 26.54 -0.04
N VAL A 724 11.89 26.09 -1.00
CA VAL A 724 12.29 26.87 -2.17
C VAL A 724 11.98 26.17 -3.50
N LYS A 725 11.97 26.95 -4.58
CA LYS A 725 11.74 26.53 -5.96
C LYS A 725 12.77 27.17 -6.89
N VAL A 726 13.07 26.51 -8.01
CA VAL A 726 13.85 27.09 -9.11
C VAL A 726 12.92 27.92 -9.99
N ALA A 727 12.99 29.24 -9.89
CA ALA A 727 12.16 30.15 -10.68
C ALA A 727 12.76 30.41 -12.07
N ASP A 728 14.09 30.47 -12.18
CA ASP A 728 14.79 30.55 -13.45
C ASP A 728 16.09 29.73 -13.44
N ALA A 729 16.04 28.54 -14.03
CA ALA A 729 17.19 27.66 -14.13
C ALA A 729 18.35 28.25 -14.97
N LYS A 730 18.07 29.20 -15.87
CA LYS A 730 19.11 29.83 -16.72
C LYS A 730 19.92 30.89 -15.96
N ALA A 731 19.39 31.37 -14.83
CA ALA A 731 20.06 32.32 -13.96
C ALA A 731 21.12 31.67 -13.05
N PHE A 732 21.28 30.34 -13.13
CA PHE A 732 22.38 29.60 -12.53
C PHE A 732 23.50 29.45 -13.55
N THR A 733 24.61 30.12 -13.31
CA THR A 733 25.76 30.13 -14.23
C THR A 733 27.00 29.68 -13.51
N ILE A 734 27.92 29.04 -14.23
CA ILE A 734 29.28 28.75 -13.77
C ILE A 734 30.24 29.44 -14.73
N ASN A 735 31.34 29.99 -14.22
CA ASN A 735 32.40 30.54 -15.06
C ASN A 735 33.03 29.42 -15.92
N LYS A 736 32.56 29.29 -17.15
CA LYS A 736 33.01 28.23 -18.05
C LYS A 736 34.44 28.49 -18.48
N THR A 737 35.29 27.49 -18.35
CA THR A 737 36.59 27.47 -19.03
C THR A 737 36.50 26.70 -20.34
N GLN A 738 35.53 25.79 -20.43
CA GLN A 738 35.22 25.03 -21.63
C GLN A 738 33.71 24.74 -21.73
N TRP A 739 33.22 23.66 -21.09
CA TRP A 739 31.86 23.13 -21.27
C TRP A 739 31.10 22.86 -19.97
N GLU A 740 31.56 23.43 -18.86
CA GLU A 740 30.99 23.22 -17.54
C GLU A 740 29.51 23.64 -17.48
N MET A 741 28.73 22.89 -16.72
CA MET A 741 27.33 23.17 -16.47
C MET A 741 26.97 22.93 -15.01
N VAL A 742 25.99 23.71 -14.54
CA VAL A 742 25.28 23.50 -13.27
C VAL A 742 23.80 23.35 -13.58
N LYS A 743 23.15 22.36 -12.96
CA LYS A 743 21.73 22.04 -13.16
C LYS A 743 21.03 22.07 -11.80
N PRO A 744 20.27 23.13 -11.49
CA PRO A 744 19.59 23.26 -10.22
C PRO A 744 18.34 22.37 -10.17
N VAL A 745 18.13 21.71 -9.04
CA VAL A 745 16.91 20.94 -8.74
C VAL A 745 16.44 21.31 -7.33
N ALA A 746 15.18 21.72 -7.19
CA ALA A 746 14.61 22.02 -5.88
C ALA A 746 14.09 20.76 -5.19
N ASN A 747 14.37 20.61 -3.90
CA ASN A 747 13.86 19.55 -3.04
C ASN A 747 13.60 20.08 -1.63
N GLY A 748 12.34 20.42 -1.34
CA GLY A 748 11.94 21.04 -0.07
C GLY A 748 12.71 22.34 0.19
N LYS A 749 13.52 22.37 1.26
CA LYS A 749 14.35 23.51 1.64
C LYS A 749 15.70 23.61 0.91
N THR A 750 15.95 22.71 -0.03
CA THR A 750 17.28 22.60 -0.65
C THR A 750 17.24 22.81 -2.16
N ILE A 751 18.31 23.40 -2.70
CA ILE A 751 18.62 23.39 -4.13
C ILE A 751 19.85 22.50 -4.33
N GLU A 752 19.69 21.40 -5.05
CA GLU A 752 20.80 20.57 -5.52
C GLU A 752 21.34 21.12 -6.83
N LEU A 753 22.57 21.62 -6.80
CA LEU A 753 23.33 22.04 -7.98
C LEU A 753 24.14 20.86 -8.50
N ASN A 754 23.56 20.11 -9.43
CA ASN A 754 24.30 19.04 -10.11
C ASN A 754 25.29 19.67 -11.08
N TYR A 755 26.58 19.38 -10.91
CA TYR A 755 27.63 19.92 -11.77
C TYR A 755 28.26 18.81 -12.61
N VAL A 756 28.64 19.17 -13.84
CA VAL A 756 29.29 18.26 -14.79
C VAL A 756 30.38 18.99 -15.55
N ALA A 757 31.33 18.22 -16.09
CA ALA A 757 32.37 18.71 -17.00
C ALA A 757 33.45 19.62 -16.41
N LEU A 758 33.64 19.63 -15.08
CA LEU A 758 34.68 20.43 -14.42
C LEU A 758 36.09 19.95 -14.79
N ASN A 759 37.03 20.87 -15.05
CA ASN A 759 38.45 20.65 -15.29
C ASN A 759 39.23 20.41 -14.00
N PHE A 760 40.35 19.69 -14.08
CA PHE A 760 41.28 19.50 -12.97
C PHE A 760 41.99 20.79 -12.56
N GLU A 761 42.37 20.90 -11.28
CA GLU A 761 43.15 22.03 -10.73
C GLU A 761 42.58 23.42 -11.08
N THR A 762 41.28 23.52 -11.37
CA THR A 762 40.64 24.73 -11.93
C THR A 762 39.73 25.37 -10.91
N ALA A 763 39.78 26.71 -10.82
CA ALA A 763 38.91 27.50 -9.96
C ALA A 763 37.59 27.82 -10.66
N TYR A 764 36.49 27.55 -9.96
CA TYR A 764 35.12 27.78 -10.40
C TYR A 764 34.38 28.74 -9.48
N THR A 765 33.51 29.53 -10.09
CA THR A 765 32.58 30.49 -9.51
C THR A 765 31.21 30.19 -10.09
N VAL A 766 30.31 29.68 -9.26
CA VAL A 766 28.89 29.54 -9.57
C VAL A 766 28.18 30.82 -9.13
N ASN A 767 27.51 31.49 -10.05
CA ASN A 767 26.67 32.66 -9.78
C ASN A 767 25.21 32.28 -9.95
N ILE A 768 24.43 32.58 -8.92
CA ILE A 768 22.98 32.39 -8.86
C ILE A 768 22.39 33.78 -8.71
N ALA A 769 21.71 34.27 -9.76
CA ALA A 769 21.15 35.61 -9.73
C ALA A 769 20.04 35.73 -8.68
N GLU A 770 19.80 36.96 -8.21
CA GLU A 770 18.64 37.26 -7.38
C GLU A 770 17.35 36.84 -8.09
N GLY A 771 16.45 36.18 -7.37
CA GLY A 771 15.19 35.66 -7.92
C GLY A 771 15.33 34.43 -8.81
N ALA A 772 16.54 33.89 -9.03
CA ALA A 772 16.70 32.56 -9.67
C ALA A 772 16.10 31.44 -8.80
N ILE A 773 16.13 31.65 -7.48
CA ILE A 773 15.48 30.84 -6.46
C ILE A 773 14.38 31.71 -5.86
N THR A 774 13.20 31.14 -5.64
CA THR A 774 12.13 31.76 -4.87
C THR A 774 11.68 30.82 -3.76
N ASP A 775 10.97 31.33 -2.77
CA ASP A 775 10.23 30.48 -1.84
C ASP A 775 9.01 29.81 -2.54
N ALA A 776 8.13 29.20 -1.75
CA ALA A 776 6.92 28.57 -2.24
C ALA A 776 5.90 29.55 -2.85
N VAL A 777 5.89 30.81 -2.40
CA VAL A 777 4.91 31.87 -2.72
C VAL A 777 5.42 32.93 -3.69
N GLY A 778 6.70 32.84 -4.11
CA GLY A 778 7.32 33.64 -5.15
C GLY A 778 8.29 34.73 -4.67
N ASN A 779 8.61 34.84 -3.37
CA ASN A 779 9.58 35.85 -2.92
C ASN A 779 11.00 35.45 -3.35
N PRO A 780 11.77 36.40 -3.92
CA PRO A 780 13.08 36.09 -4.50
C PRO A 780 14.15 35.90 -3.41
N ALA A 781 14.89 34.80 -3.49
CA ALA A 781 16.13 34.65 -2.73
C ALA A 781 17.15 35.69 -3.19
N ALA A 782 17.99 36.14 -2.26
CA ALA A 782 19.13 36.99 -2.59
C ALA A 782 20.11 36.26 -3.55
N ALA A 783 20.87 37.03 -4.34
CA ALA A 783 21.90 36.47 -5.20
C ALA A 783 22.96 35.73 -4.37
N LEU A 784 23.43 34.58 -4.88
CA LEU A 784 24.47 33.77 -4.25
C LEU A 784 25.65 33.57 -5.19
N THR A 785 26.84 33.56 -4.60
CA THR A 785 28.08 33.21 -5.30
C THR A 785 28.82 32.14 -4.52
N LEU A 786 29.17 31.07 -5.20
CA LEU A 786 29.92 29.94 -4.64
C LEU A 786 31.23 29.80 -5.40
N ASN A 787 32.35 29.87 -4.67
CA ASN A 787 33.68 29.65 -5.23
C ASN A 787 34.24 28.31 -4.73
N PHE A 788 34.84 27.53 -5.61
CA PHE A 788 35.56 26.31 -5.25
C PHE A 788 36.66 26.03 -6.27
N LYS A 789 37.55 25.10 -5.94
CA LYS A 789 38.57 24.61 -6.86
C LYS A 789 38.44 23.09 -6.98
N THR A 790 38.71 22.52 -8.14
CA THR A 790 38.84 21.06 -8.26
C THR A 790 40.24 20.58 -7.86
N ALA A 791 40.30 19.39 -7.26
CA ALA A 791 41.55 18.73 -6.92
C ALA A 791 42.41 18.42 -8.14
N GLY A 792 43.72 18.30 -7.90
CA GLY A 792 44.65 17.78 -8.88
C GLY A 792 44.48 16.28 -9.12
N TYR A 793 45.09 15.80 -10.20
CA TYR A 793 45.24 14.38 -10.49
C TYR A 793 46.73 14.02 -10.52
N ASP A 794 47.06 12.79 -10.16
CA ASP A 794 48.44 12.32 -10.16
C ASP A 794 48.90 12.01 -11.60
N LYS A 795 49.89 12.77 -12.08
CA LYS A 795 50.41 12.74 -13.46
C LYS A 795 51.50 11.68 -13.67
N THR A 796 51.86 10.89 -12.64
CA THR A 796 53.07 10.06 -12.66
C THR A 796 52.91 8.66 -13.27
N MET A 797 51.74 8.26 -13.74
CA MET A 797 51.54 6.95 -14.39
C MET A 797 52.11 6.99 -15.82
N ASP A 798 53.13 6.18 -16.08
CA ASP A 798 53.75 6.07 -17.41
C ASP A 798 53.01 5.03 -18.28
N ASP A 799 53.33 4.97 -19.57
CA ASP A 799 52.72 4.01 -20.50
C ASP A 799 53.03 2.52 -20.12
N SER A 800 53.93 2.27 -19.15
CA SER A 800 54.30 0.94 -18.67
C SER A 800 53.45 0.46 -17.47
N THR A 801 52.71 1.36 -16.81
CA THR A 801 51.84 1.05 -15.68
C THR A 801 50.39 0.85 -16.13
N ALA A 802 50.11 -0.41 -16.51
CA ALA A 802 48.82 -1.07 -16.77
C ALA A 802 47.50 -0.26 -16.75
N LEU A 803 46.72 -0.37 -17.83
CA LEU A 803 45.29 -0.04 -17.86
C LEU A 803 44.52 -0.92 -16.85
N ASN A 804 44.09 -0.37 -15.71
CA ASN A 804 43.26 -1.08 -14.71
C ASN A 804 43.91 -2.39 -14.19
N GLY A 805 45.23 -2.38 -13.99
CA GLY A 805 45.99 -3.56 -13.53
C GLY A 805 46.09 -4.70 -14.55
N LYS A 806 45.66 -4.49 -15.80
CA LYS A 806 45.76 -5.46 -16.90
C LYS A 806 46.74 -4.98 -17.96
N ALA A 807 47.57 -5.91 -18.45
CA ALA A 807 48.44 -5.64 -19.60
C ALA A 807 47.58 -5.38 -20.85
N HIS A 808 48.06 -4.51 -21.73
CA HIS A 808 47.46 -4.18 -23.04
C HIS A 808 47.09 -5.44 -23.88
N THR A 809 47.72 -6.57 -23.57
CA THR A 809 47.54 -7.91 -24.14
C THR A 809 46.25 -8.66 -23.79
N THR A 810 45.46 -8.20 -22.80
CA THR A 810 44.37 -9.01 -22.22
C THR A 810 42.96 -8.43 -22.39
N LEU A 811 42.79 -7.42 -23.24
CA LEU A 811 41.50 -6.78 -23.48
C LEU A 811 40.64 -7.61 -24.47
N PRO A 812 39.34 -7.86 -24.19
CA PRO A 812 38.50 -8.76 -25.00
C PRO A 812 38.33 -8.31 -26.46
N ILE A 813 38.43 -9.26 -27.40
CA ILE A 813 38.48 -9.04 -28.87
C ILE A 813 37.09 -9.02 -29.55
N GLU A 814 35.98 -9.27 -28.84
CA GLU A 814 34.66 -9.43 -29.48
C GLU A 814 33.87 -8.12 -29.58
N GLN A 815 34.13 -7.25 -30.58
CA GLN A 815 33.29 -6.05 -30.88
C GLN A 815 33.27 -5.66 -32.38
N TYR A 816 32.17 -4.99 -32.81
CA TYR A 816 31.78 -4.68 -34.22
C TYR A 816 32.14 -3.24 -34.66
N PRO A 817 32.36 -2.95 -35.96
CA PRO A 817 32.87 -1.63 -36.43
C PRO A 817 31.81 -0.59 -36.88
N LEU A 818 32.28 0.66 -37.02
CA LEU A 818 31.58 1.87 -37.51
C LEU A 818 31.97 2.22 -38.98
N THR A 819 31.08 2.89 -39.73
CA THR A 819 31.30 3.46 -41.09
C THR A 819 30.76 4.91 -41.11
N ALA A 820 31.29 5.97 -41.74
CA ALA A 820 32.55 6.27 -42.42
C ALA A 820 32.88 7.79 -42.26
N GLY A 821 34.16 8.11 -42.07
CA GLY A 821 34.77 9.45 -42.13
C GLY A 821 36.28 9.35 -41.81
N ASN A 822 37.14 10.09 -42.51
CA ASN A 822 38.58 9.77 -42.65
C ASN A 822 39.49 9.83 -41.39
N SER A 823 40.44 8.88 -41.37
CA SER A 823 41.81 8.86 -40.79
C SER A 823 42.06 8.69 -39.28
N GLY A 824 42.54 7.49 -38.91
CA GLY A 824 43.31 7.20 -37.67
C GLY A 824 42.83 5.95 -36.91
N ALA A 825 43.53 4.82 -37.02
CA ALA A 825 43.16 3.54 -36.40
C ALA A 825 43.48 3.49 -34.89
N TYR A 826 42.53 3.06 -34.06
CA TYR A 826 42.71 2.78 -32.61
C TYR A 826 41.84 1.56 -32.21
N PRO A 827 42.15 0.83 -31.11
CA PRO A 827 41.31 -0.27 -30.65
C PRO A 827 39.90 0.25 -30.32
N LEU A 828 38.96 -0.02 -31.22
CA LEU A 828 37.58 0.42 -31.15
C LEU A 828 36.79 -0.53 -30.25
N TRP A 829 36.21 -0.01 -29.18
CA TRP A 829 35.17 -0.72 -28.44
C TRP A 829 33.81 -0.09 -28.72
N VAL A 830 33.01 -0.71 -29.57
CA VAL A 830 31.62 -0.34 -29.76
C VAL A 830 30.74 -1.44 -29.20
N GLN A 831 29.98 -1.08 -28.17
CA GLN A 831 28.94 -1.94 -27.62
C GLN A 831 27.59 -1.30 -27.95
N ASN A 832 26.68 -2.10 -28.51
CA ASN A 832 25.35 -1.69 -28.93
C ASN A 832 24.37 -2.83 -28.63
N LYS A 833 23.65 -2.75 -27.51
CA LYS A 833 22.83 -3.86 -27.00
C LYS A 833 21.42 -3.88 -27.61
N GLU A 834 20.92 -2.71 -28.01
CA GLU A 834 19.51 -2.49 -28.40
C GLU A 834 19.36 -1.54 -29.60
N GLY A 835 20.45 -1.28 -30.33
CA GLY A 835 20.47 -0.45 -31.54
C GLY A 835 20.99 -1.20 -32.76
N ASN A 836 21.04 -0.51 -33.90
CA ASN A 836 21.43 -1.10 -35.18
C ASN A 836 22.81 -0.64 -35.64
N PHE A 837 23.55 -1.57 -36.25
CA PHE A 837 24.69 -1.28 -37.11
C PHE A 837 24.22 -1.33 -38.56
N ALA A 838 24.31 -0.23 -39.27
CA ALA A 838 24.04 -0.21 -40.71
C ALA A 838 25.30 0.25 -41.44
N GLU A 839 25.84 -0.65 -42.26
CA GLU A 839 27.04 -0.44 -43.05
C GLU A 839 26.90 0.85 -43.88
N GLY A 840 27.84 1.78 -43.71
CA GLY A 840 27.84 3.09 -44.38
C GLY A 840 27.16 4.25 -43.63
N THR A 841 26.54 4.03 -42.45
CA THR A 841 25.68 5.06 -41.80
C THR A 841 25.97 5.39 -40.33
N GLY A 842 26.76 4.57 -39.61
CA GLY A 842 27.15 4.81 -38.22
C GLY A 842 26.52 3.84 -37.20
N VAL A 843 26.70 4.11 -35.90
CA VAL A 843 26.09 3.38 -34.77
C VAL A 843 24.89 4.17 -34.31
N THR A 844 23.71 3.54 -34.38
CA THR A 844 22.47 4.14 -33.90
C THR A 844 22.13 3.58 -32.53
N TRP A 845 21.93 4.45 -31.56
CA TRP A 845 21.39 4.12 -30.24
C TRP A 845 19.95 4.64 -30.11
N THR A 846 19.05 3.74 -29.76
CA THR A 846 17.62 3.97 -29.53
C THR A 846 17.23 3.75 -28.06
N SER A 847 18.21 3.61 -27.18
CA SER A 847 18.04 3.49 -25.73
C SER A 847 19.27 4.00 -24.98
N ASN A 848 19.11 4.36 -23.71
CA ASN A 848 20.18 4.74 -22.78
C ASN A 848 20.79 3.53 -22.04
N ASN A 849 20.73 2.33 -22.64
CA ASN A 849 21.25 1.11 -22.06
C ASN A 849 22.75 1.28 -21.69
N SER A 850 23.16 0.84 -20.50
CA SER A 850 24.56 0.95 -20.04
C SER A 850 25.57 0.17 -20.89
N GLY A 851 25.08 -0.75 -21.72
CA GLY A 851 25.84 -1.43 -22.75
C GLY A 851 26.04 -0.59 -24.03
N ASN A 852 25.34 0.52 -24.23
CA ASN A 852 25.51 1.37 -25.42
C ASN A 852 26.68 2.33 -25.19
N LYS A 853 27.81 2.13 -25.87
CA LYS A 853 28.98 3.01 -25.77
C LYS A 853 29.96 2.82 -26.92
N VAL A 854 30.68 3.89 -27.25
CA VAL A 854 31.92 3.87 -28.03
C VAL A 854 33.05 4.22 -27.07
N MET A 855 34.10 3.43 -27.02
CA MET A 855 35.26 3.67 -26.18
C MET A 855 36.54 3.43 -26.98
N ALA A 856 37.61 4.13 -26.58
CA ALA A 856 38.94 3.90 -27.09
C ALA A 856 39.98 4.09 -25.99
N ALA A 857 41.06 3.33 -26.09
CA ALA A 857 42.24 3.50 -25.27
C ALA A 857 43.47 3.79 -26.16
N PHE A 858 44.39 4.61 -25.67
CA PHE A 858 45.58 5.03 -26.41
C PHE A 858 46.74 5.33 -25.45
N THR A 859 47.98 5.28 -25.96
CA THR A 859 49.21 5.62 -25.22
C THR A 859 49.73 7.00 -25.60
N GLY A 860 50.52 7.63 -24.71
CA GLY A 860 51.01 9.00 -24.89
C GLY A 860 49.95 10.10 -24.70
N ASP A 861 50.38 11.36 -24.81
CA ASP A 861 49.53 12.53 -24.51
C ASP A 861 48.67 12.96 -25.69
N ALA A 862 47.42 12.51 -25.72
CA ALA A 862 46.42 13.02 -26.65
C ALA A 862 46.00 14.44 -26.30
N GLN A 863 45.83 15.28 -27.32
CA GLN A 863 45.50 16.70 -27.13
C GLN A 863 44.02 17.01 -27.37
N ALA A 864 43.37 16.27 -28.28
CA ALA A 864 41.97 16.52 -28.63
C ALA A 864 41.24 15.25 -29.07
N LEU A 865 39.93 15.21 -28.82
CA LEU A 865 38.96 14.26 -29.33
C LEU A 865 37.99 14.97 -30.27
N TYR A 866 37.82 14.41 -31.46
CA TYR A 866 36.80 14.79 -32.43
C TYR A 866 35.71 13.73 -32.46
N VAL A 867 34.45 14.15 -32.50
CA VAL A 867 33.29 13.24 -32.62
C VAL A 867 32.38 13.74 -33.72
N TRP A 868 31.96 12.85 -34.61
CA TRP A 868 30.93 13.10 -35.61
C TRP A 868 29.65 12.41 -35.18
N ALA A 869 28.59 13.21 -34.99
CA ALA A 869 27.32 12.72 -34.49
C ALA A 869 26.13 13.51 -35.05
N LYS A 870 24.97 12.86 -35.09
CA LYS A 870 23.66 13.45 -35.40
C LYS A 870 22.57 12.82 -34.53
N ALA A 871 21.40 13.43 -34.53
CA ALA A 871 20.23 12.98 -33.78
C ALA A 871 19.01 12.85 -34.70
N THR A 872 18.01 12.10 -34.28
CA THR A 872 16.64 12.20 -34.80
C THR A 872 15.73 12.34 -33.59
N GLY A 873 14.76 13.26 -33.59
CA GLY A 873 13.89 13.53 -32.43
C GLY A 873 14.38 14.64 -31.50
N LYS A 874 13.82 14.73 -30.29
CA LYS A 874 14.10 15.77 -29.27
C LYS A 874 14.42 15.11 -27.93
N GLU A 875 14.85 15.87 -26.92
CA GLU A 875 15.09 15.34 -25.57
C GLU A 875 16.12 14.19 -25.55
N MET A 876 17.23 14.39 -26.26
CA MET A 876 18.35 13.45 -26.32
C MET A 876 19.55 14.01 -25.55
N LEU A 877 20.42 13.12 -25.06
CA LEU A 877 21.62 13.49 -24.33
C LEU A 877 22.75 12.51 -24.63
N LEU A 878 23.82 13.01 -25.21
CA LEU A 878 25.07 12.30 -25.46
C LEU A 878 26.13 12.78 -24.47
N THR A 879 26.75 11.86 -23.74
CA THR A 879 27.80 12.18 -22.77
C THR A 879 29.16 11.72 -23.29
N ILE A 880 30.10 12.65 -23.32
CA ILE A 880 31.51 12.43 -23.66
C ILE A 880 32.31 12.42 -22.36
N GLN A 881 33.06 11.35 -22.15
CA GLN A 881 33.85 11.13 -20.96
C GLN A 881 35.29 10.81 -21.33
N GLU A 882 36.21 11.18 -20.45
CA GLU A 882 37.62 10.84 -20.50
C GLU A 882 38.05 10.15 -19.19
N SER A 883 39.19 9.48 -19.21
CA SER A 883 39.87 9.03 -17.99
C SER A 883 41.39 9.14 -18.16
N PRO A 884 42.11 9.63 -17.14
CA PRO A 884 43.55 9.51 -17.05
C PRO A 884 43.97 8.04 -16.81
N ALA A 885 45.29 7.79 -16.83
CA ALA A 885 45.87 6.53 -16.38
C ALA A 885 45.72 6.37 -14.85
N GLU A 886 45.17 5.25 -14.40
CA GLU A 886 44.96 4.95 -12.97
C GLU A 886 45.39 3.51 -12.65
N ALA A 887 45.97 3.27 -11.46
CA ALA A 887 46.44 1.96 -11.01
C ALA A 887 45.31 0.97 -10.65
N GLY A 888 44.05 1.42 -10.66
CA GLY A 888 42.87 0.66 -10.22
C GLY A 888 41.64 0.87 -11.14
N VAL A 889 40.44 0.87 -10.54
CA VAL A 889 39.17 1.02 -11.27
C VAL A 889 39.12 2.37 -11.99
N VAL A 890 38.90 2.34 -13.31
CA VAL A 890 38.82 3.53 -14.16
C VAL A 890 37.75 4.50 -13.68
N THR A 891 38.16 5.66 -13.19
CA THR A 891 37.28 6.76 -12.81
C THR A 891 36.98 7.65 -14.01
N TRP A 892 35.71 7.72 -14.42
CA TRP A 892 35.32 8.49 -15.61
C TRP A 892 34.96 9.92 -15.26
N ARG A 893 35.56 10.86 -15.99
CA ARG A 893 35.21 12.27 -15.97
C ARG A 893 34.33 12.60 -17.17
N THR A 894 33.20 13.29 -16.99
CA THR A 894 32.51 13.90 -18.14
C THR A 894 33.29 15.12 -18.60
N ILE A 895 33.46 15.30 -19.91
CA ILE A 895 34.08 16.51 -20.51
C ILE A 895 33.06 17.34 -21.30
N ARG A 896 31.95 16.71 -21.72
CA ARG A 896 30.84 17.39 -22.38
C ARG A 896 29.57 16.55 -22.29
N GLU A 897 28.44 17.21 -22.08
CA GLU A 897 27.14 16.69 -22.49
C GLU A 897 26.63 17.48 -23.71
N ILE A 898 26.07 16.75 -24.67
CA ILE A 898 25.58 17.29 -25.94
C ILE A 898 24.10 16.94 -26.05
N ASN A 899 23.24 17.95 -26.17
CA ASN A 899 21.78 17.79 -26.22
C ASN A 899 21.24 17.92 -27.65
N ASP A 900 19.91 17.91 -27.78
CA ASP A 900 19.18 18.04 -29.04
C ASP A 900 19.38 19.39 -29.76
N TRP A 901 19.82 20.44 -29.08
CA TRP A 901 20.09 21.76 -29.70
C TRP A 901 21.52 21.81 -30.27
N ASP A 902 22.45 21.16 -29.58
CA ASP A 902 23.83 21.00 -30.03
C ASP A 902 23.94 19.97 -31.17
N LEU A 903 23.15 18.90 -31.10
CA LEU A 903 22.99 17.91 -32.16
C LEU A 903 21.86 18.35 -33.11
N GLY A 904 21.73 17.68 -34.24
CA GLY A 904 20.66 17.95 -35.19
C GLY A 904 20.53 16.80 -36.17
N GLU A 905 19.57 16.89 -37.09
CA GLU A 905 19.34 15.84 -38.09
C GLU A 905 20.52 15.65 -39.05
N ASN A 906 21.33 16.70 -39.23
CA ASN A 906 22.56 16.66 -40.01
C ASN A 906 23.77 16.31 -39.13
N GLU A 907 24.72 15.58 -39.70
CA GLU A 907 26.00 15.28 -39.06
C GLU A 907 26.74 16.56 -38.68
N ARG A 908 27.21 16.61 -37.44
CA ARG A 908 28.05 17.68 -36.90
C ARG A 908 29.34 17.11 -36.35
N ARG A 909 30.43 17.87 -36.49
CA ARG A 909 31.73 17.58 -35.89
C ARG A 909 31.87 18.39 -34.60
N PHE A 910 32.16 17.69 -33.51
CA PHE A 910 32.49 18.27 -32.22
C PHE A 910 33.98 18.06 -31.95
N GLU A 911 34.59 19.00 -31.24
CA GLU A 911 36.00 18.99 -30.87
C GLU A 911 36.13 19.28 -29.37
N PHE A 912 36.85 18.42 -28.67
CA PHE A 912 37.05 18.47 -27.23
C PHE A 912 38.55 18.43 -26.94
N ALA A 913 39.06 19.44 -26.22
CA ALA A 913 40.38 19.35 -25.63
C ALA A 913 40.37 18.22 -24.58
N LEU A 914 41.41 17.38 -24.59
CA LEU A 914 41.59 16.32 -23.60
C LEU A 914 42.59 16.76 -22.54
N THR A 915 42.43 16.25 -21.32
CA THR A 915 43.39 16.53 -20.24
C THR A 915 44.74 15.86 -20.54
N PRO A 916 45.89 16.51 -20.28
CA PRO A 916 47.20 15.85 -20.34
C PRO A 916 47.20 14.53 -19.55
N GLY A 917 47.83 13.46 -20.04
CA GLY A 917 47.77 12.16 -19.34
C GLY A 917 46.47 11.36 -19.51
N CYS A 918 45.48 11.86 -20.28
CA CYS A 918 44.32 11.08 -20.69
C CYS A 918 44.76 9.82 -21.45
N ARG A 919 44.11 8.69 -21.17
CA ARG A 919 44.39 7.39 -21.83
C ARG A 919 43.12 6.67 -22.30
N PHE A 920 41.95 7.13 -21.87
CA PHE A 920 40.68 6.58 -22.31
C PHE A 920 39.69 7.67 -22.68
N ILE A 921 38.87 7.35 -23.68
CA ILE A 921 37.64 8.08 -23.99
C ILE A 921 36.44 7.14 -23.95
N LYS A 922 35.28 7.69 -23.63
CA LYS A 922 34.00 7.00 -23.69
C LYS A 922 32.90 7.95 -24.12
N ILE A 923 32.16 7.55 -25.13
CA ILE A 923 31.01 8.23 -25.70
C ILE A 923 29.81 7.34 -25.41
N LYS A 924 28.79 7.85 -24.73
CA LYS A 924 27.61 7.06 -24.34
C LYS A 924 26.31 7.87 -24.47
N PRO A 925 25.17 7.24 -24.84
CA PRO A 925 23.87 7.88 -24.75
C PRO A 925 23.42 7.90 -23.29
N SER A 926 23.21 9.10 -22.75
CA SER A 926 22.60 9.27 -21.41
C SER A 926 21.08 9.43 -21.51
N GLN A 927 20.56 9.87 -22.66
CA GLN A 927 19.14 9.89 -22.97
C GLN A 927 18.94 9.62 -24.47
N ALA A 928 18.31 8.50 -24.80
CA ALA A 928 17.93 8.11 -26.16
C ALA A 928 16.71 7.19 -26.09
N SER A 929 15.87 7.22 -27.11
CA SER A 929 14.67 6.41 -27.23
C SER A 929 14.44 5.97 -28.69
N ALA A 930 13.42 5.13 -28.92
CA ALA A 930 13.03 4.75 -30.26
C ALA A 930 12.59 5.93 -31.15
N THR A 931 12.03 6.99 -30.54
CA THR A 931 11.59 8.22 -31.23
C THR A 931 12.65 9.32 -31.21
N SER A 932 13.67 9.17 -30.36
CA SER A 932 14.75 10.15 -30.18
C SER A 932 16.11 9.47 -30.15
N SER A 933 16.67 9.18 -31.32
CA SER A 933 17.87 8.36 -31.50
C SER A 933 19.15 9.19 -31.66
N ILE A 934 20.27 8.60 -31.25
CA ILE A 934 21.60 9.18 -31.40
C ILE A 934 22.39 8.36 -32.40
N ILE A 935 23.02 9.01 -33.38
CA ILE A 935 23.82 8.35 -34.40
C ILE A 935 25.24 8.87 -34.32
N ILE A 936 26.19 8.01 -33.96
CA ILE A 936 27.63 8.30 -34.02
C ILE A 936 28.15 7.80 -35.36
N THR A 937 28.73 8.69 -36.16
CA THR A 937 29.22 8.37 -37.52
C THR A 937 30.75 8.32 -37.59
N GLY A 938 31.44 8.87 -36.58
CA GLY A 938 32.89 8.73 -36.45
C GLY A 938 33.45 9.39 -35.18
N TYR A 939 34.71 9.12 -34.88
CA TYR A 939 35.50 9.87 -33.89
C TYR A 939 37.00 9.83 -34.26
N LYS A 940 37.80 10.76 -33.74
CA LYS A 940 39.26 10.84 -33.94
C LYS A 940 39.96 11.39 -32.70
N VAL A 941 41.14 10.90 -32.37
CA VAL A 941 42.01 11.47 -31.32
C VAL A 941 43.30 12.00 -31.97
N ASP A 942 43.66 13.25 -31.71
CA ASP A 942 44.79 13.94 -32.35
C ASP A 942 46.15 13.72 -31.64
N ASN A 943 47.20 13.65 -32.46
CA ASN A 943 48.63 13.82 -32.14
C ASN A 943 49.43 12.65 -31.50
N LYS A 944 49.26 11.37 -31.89
CA LYS A 944 50.31 10.30 -31.90
C LYS A 944 49.95 9.02 -32.73
N PRO A 945 50.94 8.18 -33.16
CA PRO A 945 50.84 7.13 -34.18
C PRO A 945 50.57 5.69 -33.66
N VAL A 946 50.20 4.80 -34.60
CA VAL A 946 49.87 3.37 -34.44
C VAL A 946 51.01 2.55 -33.80
N ALA A 947 50.74 1.91 -32.66
CA ALA A 947 51.45 0.72 -32.22
C ALA A 947 50.43 -0.29 -31.67
N ILE A 948 50.15 -1.34 -32.42
CA ILE A 948 49.65 -2.60 -31.84
C ILE A 948 50.91 -3.41 -31.55
N GLU A 949 51.61 -3.10 -30.46
CA GLU A 949 52.49 -4.11 -29.87
C GLU A 949 51.60 -5.03 -29.04
N ASN A 950 51.64 -6.33 -29.29
CA ASN A 950 51.16 -7.30 -28.34
C ASN A 950 52.09 -8.51 -28.31
N ALA A 951 52.43 -8.89 -27.08
CA ALA A 951 53.47 -9.84 -26.71
C ALA A 951 53.30 -11.21 -27.42
N ASP A 952 54.42 -11.72 -27.91
CA ASP A 952 54.66 -13.06 -28.47
C ASP A 952 54.34 -13.35 -29.95
N ALA A 953 54.56 -12.41 -30.86
CA ALA A 953 55.04 -12.69 -32.24
C ALA A 953 55.69 -11.43 -32.84
N SER A 954 56.88 -11.08 -32.36
CA SER A 954 57.46 -9.74 -32.36
C SER A 954 57.83 -9.07 -33.69
N GLU A 955 57.29 -9.46 -34.86
CA GLU A 955 57.75 -8.83 -36.13
C GLU A 955 56.66 -8.53 -37.17
N VAL A 956 55.44 -9.08 -37.09
CA VAL A 956 54.45 -8.86 -38.16
C VAL A 956 53.69 -7.54 -37.98
N MET A 957 53.85 -6.62 -38.93
CA MET A 957 53.17 -5.33 -38.97
C MET A 957 52.19 -5.26 -40.13
N ALA A 958 51.17 -4.42 -40.02
CA ALA A 958 50.16 -4.21 -41.06
C ALA A 958 50.02 -2.72 -41.37
N TYR A 959 50.11 -2.37 -42.66
CA TYR A 959 49.97 -0.99 -43.12
C TYR A 959 49.09 -0.91 -44.37
N GLN A 960 48.26 0.13 -44.44
CA GLN A 960 47.35 0.34 -45.55
C GLN A 960 48.08 0.83 -46.79
N VAL A 961 47.74 0.28 -47.96
CA VAL A 961 48.27 0.71 -49.27
C VAL A 961 47.12 0.90 -50.26
N SER A 962 47.38 1.53 -51.41
CA SER A 962 46.34 1.75 -52.42
C SER A 962 45.78 0.42 -52.95
N GLY A 963 44.50 0.14 -52.66
CA GLY A 963 43.77 -1.05 -53.13
C GLY A 963 43.78 -2.26 -52.18
N GLY A 964 44.38 -2.15 -50.99
CA GLY A 964 44.44 -3.25 -50.03
C GLY A 964 45.40 -3.01 -48.85
N LEU A 965 45.87 -4.09 -48.24
CA LEU A 965 46.77 -4.06 -47.08
C LEU A 965 48.13 -4.67 -47.41
N MET A 966 49.21 -4.05 -46.93
CA MET A 966 50.54 -4.67 -46.88
C MET A 966 50.81 -5.20 -45.48
N LEU A 967 51.12 -6.49 -45.38
CA LEU A 967 51.65 -7.11 -44.18
C LEU A 967 53.17 -7.21 -44.30
N SER A 968 53.93 -6.84 -43.28
CA SER A 968 55.40 -6.98 -43.23
C SER A 968 55.84 -7.81 -42.02
N GLY A 969 57.06 -8.33 -42.02
CA GLY A 969 57.60 -9.18 -40.94
C GLY A 969 57.03 -10.59 -40.86
N LEU A 970 56.43 -11.08 -41.96
CA LEU A 970 55.97 -12.46 -42.11
C LEU A 970 57.15 -13.43 -42.27
N THR A 971 56.90 -14.74 -42.10
CA THR A 971 57.84 -15.79 -42.52
C THR A 971 57.24 -16.54 -43.72
N ALA A 972 58.09 -16.99 -44.64
CA ALA A 972 57.65 -17.78 -45.78
C ALA A 972 56.93 -19.05 -45.29
N GLY A 973 55.70 -19.27 -45.78
CA GLY A 973 54.83 -20.37 -45.36
C GLY A 973 53.68 -19.98 -44.42
N ASN A 974 53.69 -18.79 -43.81
CA ASN A 974 52.58 -18.29 -42.99
C ASN A 974 51.27 -18.21 -43.79
N LYS A 975 50.16 -18.69 -43.19
CA LYS A 975 48.82 -18.58 -43.77
C LYS A 975 48.14 -17.30 -43.31
N VAL A 976 47.60 -16.53 -44.25
CA VAL A 976 46.88 -15.28 -43.99
C VAL A 976 45.44 -15.43 -44.46
N GLU A 977 44.50 -15.55 -43.53
CA GLU A 977 43.08 -15.68 -43.83
C GLU A 977 42.38 -14.34 -43.63
N VAL A 978 41.51 -13.97 -44.57
CA VAL A 978 40.75 -12.72 -44.54
C VAL A 978 39.28 -13.07 -44.33
N PHE A 979 38.64 -12.43 -43.36
CA PHE A 979 37.23 -12.58 -43.05
C PHE A 979 36.51 -11.25 -43.20
N ASN A 980 35.24 -11.29 -43.61
CA ASN A 980 34.38 -10.13 -43.48
C ASN A 980 33.91 -9.95 -42.03
N LEU A 981 33.25 -8.83 -41.77
CA LEU A 981 32.80 -8.43 -40.44
C LEU A 981 31.73 -9.34 -39.82
N SER A 982 31.06 -10.15 -40.64
CA SER A 982 30.14 -11.20 -40.16
C SER A 982 30.88 -12.47 -39.73
N GLY A 983 32.21 -12.48 -39.76
CA GLY A 983 33.04 -13.64 -39.42
C GLY A 983 33.18 -14.67 -40.54
N ASN A 984 32.71 -14.38 -41.77
CA ASN A 984 32.83 -15.30 -42.89
C ASN A 984 34.18 -15.11 -43.59
N ARG A 985 34.90 -16.20 -43.88
CA ARG A 985 36.18 -16.13 -44.59
C ARG A 985 35.94 -15.75 -46.05
N VAL A 986 36.51 -14.63 -46.49
CA VAL A 986 36.37 -14.08 -47.85
C VAL A 986 37.59 -14.31 -48.72
N ALA A 987 38.79 -14.45 -48.14
CA ALA A 987 40.01 -14.78 -48.89
C ALA A 987 41.03 -15.53 -48.02
N MET A 988 42.03 -16.15 -48.67
CA MET A 988 43.17 -16.79 -48.00
C MET A 988 44.40 -16.68 -48.89
N PHE A 989 45.53 -16.36 -48.27
CA PHE A 989 46.83 -16.19 -48.89
C PHE A 989 47.89 -16.97 -48.12
N GLN A 990 49.03 -17.24 -48.76
CA GLN A 990 50.22 -17.78 -48.12
C GLN A 990 51.39 -16.84 -48.38
N ALA A 991 52.11 -16.47 -47.34
CA ALA A 991 53.26 -15.59 -47.45
C ALA A 991 54.43 -16.34 -48.14
N GLU A 992 54.98 -15.76 -49.20
CA GLU A 992 56.17 -16.30 -49.87
C GLU A 992 57.48 -15.68 -49.34
N GLY A 993 57.38 -14.62 -48.53
CA GLY A 993 58.51 -13.92 -47.94
C GLY A 993 58.08 -13.08 -46.72
N THR A 994 58.84 -12.03 -46.43
CA THR A 994 58.60 -11.18 -45.26
C THR A 994 57.48 -10.17 -45.44
N GLU A 995 57.01 -9.97 -46.67
CA GLU A 995 55.92 -9.06 -46.99
C GLU A 995 54.83 -9.77 -47.80
N LEU A 996 53.57 -9.35 -47.61
CA LEU A 996 52.43 -9.87 -48.35
C LEU A 996 51.39 -8.78 -48.56
N TYR A 997 51.06 -8.54 -49.83
CA TYR A 997 49.92 -7.72 -50.20
C TYR A 997 48.62 -8.53 -50.17
N VAL A 998 47.61 -7.99 -49.51
CA VAL A 998 46.28 -8.55 -49.36
C VAL A 998 45.28 -7.60 -50.03
N PRO A 999 44.75 -7.94 -51.22
CA PRO A 999 43.72 -7.14 -51.87
C PRO A 999 42.42 -7.28 -51.08
N ALA A 1000 42.06 -6.23 -50.35
CA ALA A 1000 40.85 -6.16 -49.54
C ALA A 1000 40.25 -4.76 -49.71
N GLU A 1001 38.97 -4.69 -50.03
CA GLU A 1001 38.20 -3.45 -50.08
C GLU A 1001 37.25 -3.42 -48.87
N GLY A 1002 37.35 -2.38 -48.03
CA GLY A 1002 36.50 -2.23 -46.86
C GLY A 1002 37.02 -3.02 -45.64
N PHE A 1003 36.23 -3.02 -44.57
CA PHE A 1003 36.67 -3.57 -43.30
C PHE A 1003 36.77 -5.09 -43.30
N VAL A 1004 37.98 -5.63 -43.16
CA VAL A 1004 38.25 -7.07 -43.07
C VAL A 1004 38.99 -7.44 -41.78
N LEU A 1005 38.73 -8.65 -41.30
CA LEU A 1005 39.44 -9.31 -40.22
C LEU A 1005 40.54 -10.19 -40.80
N ILE A 1006 41.80 -9.96 -40.43
CA ILE A 1006 42.92 -10.75 -40.94
C ILE A 1006 43.47 -11.64 -39.85
N LYS A 1007 43.52 -12.93 -40.14
CA LYS A 1007 44.08 -13.98 -39.28
C LYS A 1007 45.38 -14.50 -39.87
N VAL A 1008 46.51 -14.25 -39.22
CA VAL A 1008 47.81 -14.82 -39.62
C VAL A 1008 48.11 -16.04 -38.75
N THR A 1009 48.40 -17.18 -39.37
CA THR A 1009 48.77 -18.44 -38.71
C THR A 1009 50.14 -18.91 -39.20
N ALA A 1010 51.07 -19.17 -38.29
CA ALA A 1010 52.38 -19.75 -38.63
C ALA A 1010 52.23 -21.17 -39.22
N GLN A 1011 53.21 -21.65 -40.01
CA GLN A 1011 53.14 -22.93 -40.74
C GLN A 1011 52.96 -24.14 -39.82
N ASP A 1012 53.42 -24.04 -38.57
CA ASP A 1012 53.33 -24.98 -37.46
C ASP A 1012 52.07 -24.79 -36.56
N GLY A 1013 51.21 -23.81 -36.88
CA GLY A 1013 49.86 -23.68 -36.32
C GLY A 1013 49.74 -22.99 -34.96
N ALA A 1014 50.84 -22.48 -34.38
CA ALA A 1014 50.87 -22.13 -32.95
C ALA A 1014 50.55 -20.66 -32.57
N LYS A 1015 50.41 -19.73 -33.52
CA LYS A 1015 50.19 -18.30 -33.21
C LYS A 1015 49.17 -17.66 -34.15
N VAL A 1016 48.23 -16.88 -33.58
CA VAL A 1016 47.12 -16.22 -34.28
C VAL A 1016 47.11 -14.72 -33.98
N MET A 1017 47.27 -13.87 -35.00
CA MET A 1017 47.00 -12.43 -34.91
C MET A 1017 45.67 -12.09 -35.58
N LYS A 1018 44.91 -11.14 -35.03
CA LYS A 1018 43.64 -10.63 -35.60
C LYS A 1018 43.69 -9.11 -35.73
N ALA A 1019 43.60 -8.58 -36.93
CA ALA A 1019 43.54 -7.13 -37.18
C ALA A 1019 42.27 -6.74 -37.96
N ILE A 1020 41.66 -5.60 -37.62
CA ILE A 1020 40.55 -4.98 -38.35
C ILE A 1020 41.13 -3.89 -39.24
N VAL A 1021 40.93 -3.98 -40.55
CA VAL A 1021 41.54 -3.07 -41.53
C VAL A 1021 40.49 -2.60 -42.53
N LYS A 1022 40.41 -1.29 -42.78
CA LYS A 1022 39.56 -0.67 -43.82
C LYS A 1022 40.09 -0.86 -45.23
#